data_AF-A0A2V5UM18-F1
#
_entry.id   AF-A0A2V5UM18-F1
#
_cell.length_a   1.000
_cell.length_b   1.000
_cell.length_c   1.000
_cell.angle_alpha   90.00
_cell.angle_beta   90.00
_cell.angle_gamma   90.00
#
_symmetry.space_group_name_H-M   'P 1'
#
loop_
_entity.id
_entity.type
_entity.pdbx_description
1 polymer ?
#
loop_
_entity_poly.entity_id
_entity_poly.type
_entity_poly.pdbx_seq_one_letter_code
_entity_poly.pdbx_strand_id
1 'polypeptide(L)'
;CFVESPSSALFVSDDGGLTWEARDKSQWMVWRPFYFANLIIDPKNPDRLFKTDGALIVSEDAGKSFAVVGGFQGAHGDVHDVWIDSTNPQTVFAGDDGGMWYSYNGGSKWWKGNNLPVSQFYHVSLDDNDPYRVYGGLQDNSSWVGQSEYPGGITDHQWENMYNGDGFWMFPDPADSDYIYAEYQGGEIARINRRTHEARNIKPRPNYNEKLRFNWNTPIALSPNEKGTIYVGAQFLFRSRDHGQTWERISPDLTTNDPQKQKQEQSGGVTIDNSSAEMHTTIYSISESPKDESLIWVGTDDGNLQLTRDGGRTWTKVIGNIPGLPKNSWVSWVQASDFDAGTAYAAFDRHTFGDMAPYVFRTTDYGKTWTSLVTPQESKGVRGYAHVVKEDVIKPNLLFVGSEFGLFVSIDGGKSWAQFKGNHFPAVAVRDLAIQPRENDLVLATHGRGIWIVDDITPLRALTPDLLTQEVAFVSARPVQQRIEGSGGWANGDAAFVGDNPPEAAVITYYQRSRHLFGKLKLEILDESGRVLDELPASKRPGLNRVTWPMRAKPPRVPPAAQIAFAGTRGPRLVPGVYTVRLTKAGKVSETKLTVGLDRRAKFSEADRKAQFDAAMQVRALFGEESGLMDRILGLRKALAQGGAALSEGDPLHKNISDFDGKVDAVRKKIVATTEGGAITGEERLREHTDQLYGAILSYEGKPGGYQMAYIDSLKRELADVTKDFEQLLAQDLPALNESLKTKGQQPIPPPPAKVAVDDTAGGSADGSARP
;
A
#
# COMPACT_ATOMS: atom_id res chain seq x y z
N CYS A 1 -6.15 11.67 -42.77
CA CYS A 1 -5.11 12.72 -42.66
C CYS A 1 -5.76 13.90 -41.96
N PHE A 2 -5.20 14.36 -40.85
CA PHE A 2 -5.71 15.54 -40.14
C PHE A 2 -4.89 16.75 -40.57
N VAL A 3 -5.57 17.79 -41.01
CA VAL A 3 -4.97 19.07 -41.37
C VAL A 3 -5.69 20.12 -40.56
N GLU A 4 -4.97 20.78 -39.66
CA GLU A 4 -5.52 21.87 -38.87
C GLU A 4 -5.64 23.13 -39.74
N SER A 5 -6.77 23.83 -39.62
CA SER A 5 -7.09 25.00 -40.43
C SER A 5 -7.89 26.02 -39.60
N PRO A 6 -7.78 27.33 -39.90
CA PRO A 6 -8.67 28.34 -39.34
C PRO A 6 -10.16 28.05 -39.56
N SER A 7 -10.49 27.25 -40.58
CA SER A 7 -11.83 26.75 -40.89
C SER A 7 -11.84 25.22 -40.87
N SER A 8 -11.69 24.64 -39.67
CA SER A 8 -11.68 23.18 -39.47
C SER A 8 -13.10 22.58 -39.57
N ALA A 9 -13.19 21.36 -40.10
CA ALA A 9 -14.41 20.55 -40.21
C ALA A 9 -14.05 19.06 -40.42
N LEU A 10 -15.03 18.18 -40.28
CA LEU A 10 -14.94 16.81 -40.78
C LEU A 10 -15.10 16.83 -42.31
N PHE A 11 -14.14 16.26 -43.02
CA PHE A 11 -14.21 16.06 -44.46
C PHE A 11 -14.31 14.58 -44.78
N VAL A 12 -15.24 14.21 -45.66
CA VAL A 12 -15.46 12.83 -46.11
C VAL A 12 -15.28 12.74 -47.62
N SER A 13 -14.72 11.62 -48.07
CA SER A 13 -14.54 11.31 -49.48
C SER A 13 -14.97 9.86 -49.73
N ASP A 14 -15.82 9.68 -50.74
CA ASP A 14 -16.32 8.36 -51.15
C ASP A 14 -15.58 7.81 -52.39
N ASP A 15 -14.56 8.53 -52.90
CA ASP A 15 -13.85 8.23 -54.14
C ASP A 15 -12.32 8.11 -53.98
N GLY A 16 -11.87 7.81 -52.76
CA GLY A 16 -10.45 7.63 -52.45
C GLY A 16 -9.67 8.94 -52.31
N GLY A 17 -10.37 10.06 -52.05
CA GLY A 17 -9.78 11.37 -51.78
C GLY A 17 -9.70 12.29 -53.01
N LEU A 18 -10.36 11.95 -54.12
CA LEU A 18 -10.42 12.79 -55.32
C LEU A 18 -11.37 13.98 -55.12
N THR A 19 -12.51 13.74 -54.46
CA THR A 19 -13.46 14.78 -54.04
C THR A 19 -13.75 14.68 -52.54
N TRP A 20 -14.05 15.83 -51.94
CA TRP A 20 -14.28 15.95 -50.50
C TRP A 20 -15.55 16.77 -50.20
N GLU A 21 -16.37 16.25 -49.29
CA GLU A 21 -17.54 16.92 -48.73
C GLU A 21 -17.23 17.37 -47.29
N ALA A 22 -17.41 18.66 -47.00
CA ALA A 22 -17.40 19.14 -45.62
C ALA A 22 -18.72 18.77 -44.95
N ARG A 23 -18.67 18.07 -43.81
CA ARG A 23 -19.86 17.65 -43.04
C ARG A 23 -19.99 18.45 -41.74
N ASP A 24 -19.56 17.90 -40.61
CA ASP A 24 -19.69 18.58 -39.33
C ASP A 24 -18.56 19.60 -39.07
N LYS A 25 -18.93 20.73 -38.48
CA LYS A 25 -18.03 21.82 -38.04
C LYS A 25 -18.42 22.35 -36.65
N SER A 26 -19.18 21.55 -35.90
CA SER A 26 -19.56 21.85 -34.53
C SER A 26 -18.34 22.04 -33.63
N GLN A 27 -18.53 22.69 -32.48
CA GLN A 27 -17.44 22.88 -31.51
C GLN A 27 -16.83 21.56 -31.06
N TRP A 28 -17.63 20.50 -30.88
CA TRP A 28 -17.12 19.16 -30.57
C TRP A 28 -16.30 18.57 -31.73
N MET A 29 -16.73 18.77 -32.98
CA MET A 29 -15.91 18.31 -34.11
C MET A 29 -14.54 18.99 -34.19
N VAL A 30 -14.44 20.26 -33.81
CA VAL A 30 -13.19 21.04 -33.90
C VAL A 30 -12.50 21.27 -32.56
N TRP A 31 -12.91 20.58 -31.51
CA TRP A 31 -12.35 20.73 -30.17
C TRP A 31 -10.93 20.17 -30.12
N ARG A 32 -9.96 21.03 -29.75
CA ARG A 32 -8.52 20.73 -29.59
C ARG A 32 -8.02 19.67 -30.59
N PRO A 33 -8.04 19.95 -31.91
CA PRO A 33 -7.88 18.93 -32.94
C PRO A 33 -6.48 18.30 -32.97
N PHE A 34 -5.46 18.98 -32.42
CA PHE A 34 -4.12 18.42 -32.24
C PHE A 34 -4.07 17.35 -31.11
N TYR A 35 -5.02 17.42 -30.17
CA TYR A 35 -5.08 16.60 -28.96
C TYR A 35 -6.05 15.42 -29.12
N PHE A 36 -7.18 15.62 -29.82
CA PHE A 36 -8.25 14.63 -30.02
C PHE A 36 -8.54 14.33 -31.50
N ALA A 37 -7.55 13.77 -32.19
CA ALA A 37 -7.63 13.59 -33.64
C ALA A 37 -8.29 12.28 -34.08
N ASN A 38 -8.46 11.25 -33.25
CA ASN A 38 -8.84 9.93 -33.76
C ASN A 38 -10.32 9.84 -34.19
N LEU A 39 -10.55 9.26 -35.37
CA LEU A 39 -11.87 8.88 -35.90
C LEU A 39 -11.92 7.36 -36.04
N ILE A 40 -12.87 6.72 -35.36
CA ILE A 40 -12.98 5.27 -35.25
C ILE A 40 -14.28 4.81 -35.90
N ILE A 41 -14.18 4.18 -37.06
CA ILE A 41 -15.33 3.70 -37.84
C ILE A 41 -15.74 2.31 -37.34
N ASP A 42 -17.06 2.07 -37.23
CA ASP A 42 -17.59 0.76 -36.91
C ASP A 42 -17.25 -0.27 -38.03
N PRO A 43 -16.64 -1.42 -37.70
CA PRO A 43 -16.19 -2.40 -38.68
C PRO A 43 -17.32 -3.09 -39.46
N LYS A 44 -18.58 -2.97 -39.02
CA LYS A 44 -19.76 -3.52 -39.71
C LYS A 44 -20.70 -2.45 -40.26
N ASN A 45 -20.54 -1.18 -39.87
CA ASN A 45 -21.38 -0.08 -40.36
C ASN A 45 -20.54 1.18 -40.63
N PRO A 46 -20.17 1.48 -41.88
CA PRO A 46 -19.36 2.66 -42.19
C PRO A 46 -20.05 4.00 -41.90
N ASP A 47 -21.38 4.02 -41.76
CA ASP A 47 -22.12 5.23 -41.37
C ASP A 47 -21.97 5.54 -39.88
N ARG A 48 -21.53 4.56 -39.10
CA ARG A 48 -21.32 4.73 -37.67
C ARG A 48 -19.85 4.96 -37.36
N LEU A 49 -19.53 6.09 -36.73
CA LEU A 49 -18.16 6.40 -36.30
C LEU A 49 -18.12 7.20 -35.00
N PHE A 50 -17.11 6.91 -34.18
CA PHE A 50 -16.76 7.72 -33.03
C PHE A 50 -15.69 8.75 -33.39
N LYS A 51 -15.72 9.90 -32.71
CA LYS A 51 -14.60 10.82 -32.62
C LYS A 51 -14.19 10.95 -31.16
N THR A 52 -12.92 10.68 -30.88
CA THR A 52 -12.27 11.01 -29.60
C THR A 52 -12.28 12.52 -29.41
N ASP A 53 -12.53 12.97 -28.19
CA ASP A 53 -12.74 14.37 -27.84
C ASP A 53 -12.79 14.52 -26.31
N GLY A 54 -12.87 15.74 -25.79
CA GLY A 54 -13.12 15.99 -24.37
C GLY A 54 -14.39 15.27 -23.89
N ALA A 55 -15.41 15.19 -24.76
CA ALA A 55 -16.54 14.27 -24.60
C ALA A 55 -16.59 13.30 -25.79
N LEU A 56 -16.60 11.99 -25.58
CA LEU A 56 -16.72 11.04 -26.68
C LEU A 56 -18.02 11.25 -27.46
N ILE A 57 -17.89 11.56 -28.75
CA ILE A 57 -19.03 11.74 -29.65
C ILE A 57 -19.12 10.61 -30.68
N VAL A 58 -20.35 10.30 -31.11
CA VAL A 58 -20.63 9.31 -32.15
C VAL A 58 -21.56 9.89 -33.21
N SER A 59 -21.35 9.50 -34.45
CA SER A 59 -22.29 9.67 -35.55
C SER A 59 -22.85 8.32 -35.97
N GLU A 60 -24.12 8.31 -36.36
CA GLU A 60 -24.84 7.15 -36.94
C GLU A 60 -25.27 7.43 -38.40
N ASP A 61 -24.81 8.54 -38.99
CA ASP A 61 -25.23 9.05 -40.30
C ASP A 61 -24.06 9.49 -41.19
N ALA A 62 -22.93 8.78 -41.05
CA ALA A 62 -21.66 9.00 -41.74
C ALA A 62 -21.00 10.35 -41.43
N GLY A 63 -21.21 10.89 -40.23
CA GLY A 63 -20.58 12.13 -39.77
C GLY A 63 -21.33 13.40 -40.20
N LYS A 64 -22.61 13.29 -40.57
CA LYS A 64 -23.47 14.47 -40.82
C LYS A 64 -23.94 15.10 -39.52
N SER A 65 -24.17 14.29 -38.49
CA SER A 65 -24.48 14.73 -37.13
C SER A 65 -23.79 13.85 -36.09
N PHE A 66 -23.55 14.43 -34.91
CA PHE A 66 -22.89 13.75 -33.78
C PHE A 66 -23.69 13.94 -32.48
N ALA A 67 -23.66 12.91 -31.63
CA ALA A 67 -24.19 12.93 -30.29
C ALA A 67 -23.10 12.59 -29.27
N VAL A 68 -23.14 13.22 -28.09
CA VAL A 68 -22.28 12.86 -26.97
C VAL A 68 -22.75 11.54 -26.37
N VAL A 69 -21.83 10.58 -26.24
CA VAL A 69 -22.11 9.24 -25.71
C VAL A 69 -21.19 8.84 -24.56
N GLY A 70 -20.14 9.61 -24.30
CA GLY A 70 -19.29 9.49 -23.11
C GLY A 70 -18.61 10.82 -22.78
N GLY A 71 -18.03 10.95 -21.60
CA GLY A 71 -17.45 12.20 -21.10
C GLY A 71 -18.45 13.15 -20.46
N PHE A 72 -18.02 13.77 -19.35
CA PHE A 72 -18.74 14.72 -18.49
C PHE A 72 -20.09 14.26 -17.89
N GLN A 73 -20.68 13.14 -18.37
CA GLN A 73 -21.77 12.37 -17.79
C GLN A 73 -21.64 10.90 -18.24
N GLY A 74 -21.73 9.94 -17.31
CA GLY A 74 -21.71 8.50 -17.60
C GLY A 74 -20.32 7.86 -17.73
N ALA A 75 -19.36 8.52 -18.40
CA ALA A 75 -17.93 8.16 -18.43
C ALA A 75 -17.05 9.40 -18.16
N HIS A 76 -15.75 9.22 -17.98
CA HIS A 76 -14.80 10.34 -17.79
C HIS A 76 -14.55 11.08 -19.12
N GLY A 77 -14.11 12.34 -19.02
CA GLY A 77 -13.74 13.16 -20.17
C GLY A 77 -12.33 12.86 -20.68
N ASP A 78 -11.96 13.54 -21.77
CA ASP A 78 -10.66 13.45 -22.44
C ASP A 78 -10.37 12.04 -22.97
N VAL A 79 -11.26 11.60 -23.87
CA VAL A 79 -11.20 10.27 -24.48
C VAL A 79 -10.20 10.29 -25.62
N HIS A 80 -9.19 9.41 -25.57
CA HIS A 80 -8.07 9.39 -26.50
C HIS A 80 -8.09 8.22 -27.50
N ASP A 81 -8.78 7.13 -27.15
CA ASP A 81 -8.90 5.98 -28.03
C ASP A 81 -10.21 5.21 -27.82
N VAL A 82 -10.68 4.56 -28.88
CA VAL A 82 -11.87 3.71 -28.88
C VAL A 82 -11.57 2.45 -29.68
N TRP A 83 -11.90 1.29 -29.11
CA TRP A 83 -11.85 0.01 -29.81
C TRP A 83 -13.25 -0.59 -29.91
N ILE A 84 -13.61 -1.08 -31.09
CA ILE A 84 -14.91 -1.70 -31.38
C ILE A 84 -14.67 -3.17 -31.75
N ASP A 85 -15.38 -4.09 -31.10
CA ASP A 85 -15.29 -5.50 -31.45
C ASP A 85 -15.87 -5.77 -32.84
N SER A 86 -15.00 -6.19 -33.76
CA SER A 86 -15.35 -6.53 -35.14
C SER A 86 -16.36 -7.68 -35.27
N THR A 87 -16.51 -8.53 -34.26
CA THR A 87 -17.47 -9.64 -34.24
C THR A 87 -18.81 -9.23 -33.64
N ASN A 88 -18.82 -8.26 -32.72
CA ASN A 88 -19.99 -7.71 -32.08
C ASN A 88 -19.82 -6.21 -31.75
N PRO A 89 -20.22 -5.30 -32.66
CA PRO A 89 -20.00 -3.86 -32.48
C PRO A 89 -20.73 -3.21 -31.29
N GLN A 90 -21.61 -3.96 -30.60
CA GLN A 90 -22.16 -3.53 -29.32
C GLN A 90 -21.10 -3.49 -28.21
N THR A 91 -19.99 -4.20 -28.37
CA THR A 91 -18.87 -4.22 -27.43
C THR A 91 -17.86 -3.14 -27.83
N VAL A 92 -17.74 -2.12 -27.00
CA VAL A 92 -16.88 -0.96 -27.23
C VAL A 92 -16.04 -0.70 -25.99
N PHE A 93 -14.76 -0.39 -26.19
CA PHE A 93 -13.82 0.00 -25.15
C PHE A 93 -13.40 1.44 -25.41
N ALA A 94 -13.29 2.25 -24.36
CA ALA A 94 -12.79 3.61 -24.44
C ALA A 94 -11.68 3.82 -23.40
N GLY A 95 -10.59 4.46 -23.83
CA GLY A 95 -9.50 4.91 -22.97
C GLY A 95 -9.53 6.43 -22.86
N ASP A 96 -9.55 6.92 -21.63
CA ASP A 96 -9.52 8.35 -21.30
C ASP A 96 -8.60 8.62 -20.11
N ASP A 97 -8.47 9.90 -19.73
CA ASP A 97 -7.59 10.32 -18.64
C ASP A 97 -8.05 9.77 -17.27
N GLY A 98 -9.32 9.38 -17.16
CA GLY A 98 -9.83 8.65 -16.00
C GLY A 98 -9.50 7.16 -16.02
N GLY A 99 -9.05 6.58 -17.14
CA GLY A 99 -8.65 5.18 -17.33
C GLY A 99 -9.48 4.43 -18.38
N MET A 100 -9.80 3.16 -18.12
CA MET A 100 -10.50 2.28 -19.08
C MET A 100 -12.00 2.18 -18.81
N TRP A 101 -12.80 2.17 -19.87
CA TRP A 101 -14.26 2.00 -19.84
C TRP A 101 -14.72 0.94 -20.84
N TYR A 102 -15.79 0.23 -20.46
CA TYR A 102 -16.41 -0.84 -21.26
C TYR A 102 -17.86 -0.48 -21.56
N SER A 103 -18.33 -0.78 -22.77
CA SER A 103 -19.73 -0.72 -23.14
C SER A 103 -20.14 -2.00 -23.85
N TYR A 104 -21.33 -2.49 -23.54
CA TYR A 104 -21.95 -3.66 -24.18
C TYR A 104 -23.23 -3.32 -24.94
N ASN A 105 -23.47 -2.02 -25.19
CA ASN A 105 -24.61 -1.50 -25.93
C ASN A 105 -24.19 -0.37 -26.88
N GLY A 106 -23.02 -0.52 -27.52
CA GLY A 106 -22.55 0.38 -28.57
C GLY A 106 -22.17 1.77 -28.08
N GLY A 107 -21.71 1.91 -26.83
CA GLY A 107 -21.27 3.19 -26.25
C GLY A 107 -22.38 4.00 -25.57
N SER A 108 -23.61 3.49 -25.46
CA SER A 108 -24.70 4.24 -24.79
C SER A 108 -24.64 4.18 -23.26
N LYS A 109 -23.97 3.17 -22.68
CA LYS A 109 -23.71 3.01 -21.24
C LYS A 109 -22.31 2.46 -21.02
N TRP A 110 -21.71 2.87 -19.91
CA TRP A 110 -20.32 2.57 -19.60
C TRP A 110 -20.15 1.91 -18.23
N TRP A 111 -19.21 0.99 -18.15
CA TRP A 111 -18.70 0.37 -16.93
C TRP A 111 -17.22 0.72 -16.77
N LYS A 112 -16.81 1.09 -15.56
CA LYS A 112 -15.43 1.47 -15.27
C LYS A 112 -14.56 0.26 -14.94
N GLY A 113 -13.35 0.21 -15.47
CA GLY A 113 -12.29 -0.69 -15.00
C GLY A 113 -11.59 -0.12 -13.77
N ASN A 114 -12.10 -0.42 -12.57
CA ASN A 114 -11.59 0.10 -11.29
C ASN A 114 -10.39 -0.69 -10.73
N ASN A 115 -9.98 -1.78 -11.37
CA ASN A 115 -8.87 -2.62 -10.90
C ASN A 115 -7.49 -2.22 -11.48
N LEU A 116 -7.39 -1.09 -12.18
CA LEU A 116 -6.16 -0.62 -12.81
C LEU A 116 -5.47 0.44 -11.94
N PRO A 117 -4.30 0.14 -11.32
CA PRO A 117 -3.57 1.12 -10.51
C PRO A 117 -2.75 2.05 -11.41
N VAL A 118 -3.44 2.91 -12.17
CA VAL A 118 -2.85 3.81 -13.18
C VAL A 118 -2.96 5.29 -12.82
N SER A 119 -3.37 5.61 -11.59
CA SER A 119 -3.50 6.99 -11.12
C SER A 119 -2.16 7.75 -11.20
N GLN A 120 -2.25 9.01 -11.61
CA GLN A 120 -1.11 9.91 -11.86
C GLN A 120 -1.02 11.01 -10.80
N PHE A 121 -0.38 10.72 -9.67
CA PHE A 121 -0.18 11.73 -8.62
C PHE A 121 0.90 12.75 -9.00
N TYR A 122 0.66 14.00 -8.65
CA TYR A 122 1.64 15.09 -8.76
C TYR A 122 2.45 15.25 -7.48
N HIS A 123 1.75 15.43 -6.37
CA HIS A 123 2.31 15.75 -5.06
C HIS A 123 1.70 14.85 -3.99
N VAL A 124 2.40 14.69 -2.87
CA VAL A 124 1.89 13.94 -1.72
C VAL A 124 2.17 14.65 -0.41
N SER A 125 1.16 14.71 0.46
CA SER A 125 1.31 15.14 1.85
C SER A 125 0.60 14.18 2.80
N LEU A 126 0.91 14.31 4.10
CA LEU A 126 0.53 13.34 5.13
C LEU A 126 0.02 14.07 6.37
N ASP A 127 -0.83 13.41 7.15
CA ASP A 127 -1.17 13.83 8.51
C ASP A 127 -0.57 12.92 9.59
N ASP A 128 -0.94 13.20 10.84
CA ASP A 128 -0.50 12.48 12.03
C ASP A 128 -1.59 11.55 12.61
N ASN A 129 -2.62 11.15 11.87
CA ASN A 129 -3.58 10.14 12.37
C ASN A 129 -2.93 8.74 12.49
N ASP A 130 -3.54 7.79 13.22
CA ASP A 130 -3.10 6.37 13.27
C ASP A 130 -4.28 5.44 12.96
N PRO A 131 -4.37 4.85 11.75
CA PRO A 131 -3.45 5.03 10.61
C PRO A 131 -3.45 6.46 10.06
N TYR A 132 -2.31 6.88 9.49
CA TYR A 132 -2.21 8.23 8.91
C TYR A 132 -2.95 8.28 7.58
N ARG A 133 -3.27 9.49 7.12
CA ARG A 133 -3.88 9.72 5.82
C ARG A 133 -2.87 10.26 4.82
N VAL A 134 -3.05 9.84 3.58
CA VAL A 134 -2.29 10.29 2.42
C VAL A 134 -3.18 11.22 1.60
N TYR A 135 -2.65 12.39 1.28
CA TYR A 135 -3.32 13.43 0.51
C TYR A 135 -2.55 13.63 -0.78
N GLY A 136 -3.23 13.77 -1.90
CA GLY A 136 -2.58 14.05 -3.17
C GLY A 136 -3.54 14.41 -4.27
N GLY A 137 -3.02 15.16 -5.24
CA GLY A 137 -3.73 15.54 -6.45
C GLY A 137 -3.37 14.68 -7.65
N LEU A 138 -4.37 14.38 -8.49
CA LEU A 138 -4.24 13.59 -9.71
C LEU A 138 -4.43 14.44 -10.98
N GLN A 139 -3.69 14.09 -12.03
CA GLN A 139 -3.96 14.55 -13.41
C GLN A 139 -5.41 14.22 -13.80
N ASP A 140 -6.16 15.24 -14.25
CA ASP A 140 -7.56 15.19 -14.72
C ASP A 140 -8.58 14.53 -13.78
N ASN A 141 -8.16 14.17 -12.57
CA ASN A 141 -8.93 13.29 -11.71
C ASN A 141 -8.94 13.78 -10.27
N SER A 142 -9.05 15.09 -10.04
CA SER A 142 -9.32 15.71 -8.74
C SER A 142 -8.23 15.52 -7.67
N SER A 143 -8.51 16.00 -6.46
CA SER A 143 -7.69 15.84 -5.25
C SER A 143 -8.32 14.84 -4.29
N TRP A 144 -7.53 13.92 -3.76
CA TRP A 144 -8.01 12.78 -2.98
C TRP A 144 -7.28 12.61 -1.65
N VAL A 145 -7.99 12.08 -0.66
CA VAL A 145 -7.43 11.63 0.62
C VAL A 145 -7.82 10.19 0.91
N GLY A 146 -6.88 9.37 1.39
CA GLY A 146 -7.12 7.98 1.77
C GLY A 146 -6.29 7.56 2.98
N GLN A 147 -6.66 6.46 3.64
CA GLN A 147 -5.88 5.92 4.77
C GLN A 147 -4.67 5.12 4.29
N SER A 148 -3.60 5.11 5.08
CA SER A 148 -2.38 4.32 4.82
C SER A 148 -2.54 2.82 5.09
N GLU A 149 -3.62 2.42 5.76
CA GLU A 149 -3.92 1.05 6.16
C GLU A 149 -5.43 0.94 6.43
N TYR A 150 -6.07 -0.15 6.03
CA TYR A 150 -7.46 -0.46 6.38
C TYR A 150 -7.67 -1.97 6.52
N PRO A 151 -8.42 -2.49 7.51
CA PRO A 151 -8.66 -3.93 7.64
C PRO A 151 -9.23 -4.55 6.36
N GLY A 152 -8.56 -5.55 5.79
CA GLY A 152 -8.91 -6.14 4.49
C GLY A 152 -8.28 -5.47 3.25
N GLY A 153 -7.44 -4.45 3.45
CA GLY A 153 -6.75 -3.72 2.39
C GLY A 153 -7.43 -2.40 2.01
N ILE A 154 -6.71 -1.55 1.29
CA ILE A 154 -7.11 -0.17 0.96
C ILE A 154 -7.86 -0.18 -0.37
N THR A 155 -9.19 -0.18 -0.33
CA THR A 155 -10.03 -0.16 -1.55
C THR A 155 -10.25 1.26 -2.07
N ASP A 156 -10.70 1.39 -3.32
CA ASP A 156 -11.05 2.70 -3.91
C ASP A 156 -12.07 3.48 -3.05
N HIS A 157 -12.99 2.78 -2.38
CA HIS A 157 -13.97 3.39 -1.47
C HIS A 157 -13.38 3.96 -0.18
N GLN A 158 -12.13 3.65 0.15
CA GLN A 158 -11.40 4.27 1.27
C GLN A 158 -10.78 5.62 0.88
N TRP A 159 -10.86 6.00 -0.40
CA TRP A 159 -10.42 7.29 -0.90
C TRP A 159 -11.61 8.23 -1.06
N GLU A 160 -11.43 9.47 -0.62
CA GLU A 160 -12.45 10.51 -0.66
C GLU A 160 -12.01 11.61 -1.66
N ASN A 161 -12.85 11.89 -2.68
CA ASN A 161 -12.63 13.00 -3.60
C ASN A 161 -13.02 14.32 -2.92
N MET A 162 -12.09 15.26 -2.87
CA MET A 162 -12.20 16.47 -2.06
C MET A 162 -12.25 17.76 -2.87
N TYR A 163 -11.66 17.79 -4.07
CA TYR A 163 -11.58 19.01 -4.86
C TYR A 163 -11.36 18.71 -6.34
N ASN A 164 -12.14 19.35 -7.21
CA ASN A 164 -12.20 19.06 -8.65
C ASN A 164 -10.97 19.57 -9.43
N GLY A 165 -10.97 19.36 -10.76
CA GLY A 165 -9.91 19.79 -11.68
C GLY A 165 -8.78 18.78 -11.74
N ASP A 166 -7.62 19.22 -12.22
CA ASP A 166 -6.37 18.50 -12.00
C ASP A 166 -5.96 18.79 -10.57
N GLY A 167 -6.02 17.77 -9.72
CA GLY A 167 -5.47 17.94 -8.38
C GLY A 167 -3.95 18.08 -8.49
N PHE A 168 -3.39 19.10 -7.85
CA PHE A 168 -1.94 19.19 -7.65
C PHE A 168 -1.63 19.09 -6.16
N TRP A 169 -1.41 20.23 -5.51
CA TRP A 169 -1.04 20.29 -4.11
C TRP A 169 -2.27 20.14 -3.22
N MET A 170 -2.17 19.26 -2.24
CA MET A 170 -3.19 19.05 -1.22
C MET A 170 -2.52 18.88 0.13
N PHE A 171 -3.00 19.60 1.15
CA PHE A 171 -2.46 19.54 2.50
C PHE A 171 -3.56 19.43 3.56
N PRO A 172 -3.37 18.61 4.62
CA PRO A 172 -4.17 18.75 5.83
C PRO A 172 -3.88 20.09 6.50
N ASP A 173 -4.90 20.75 7.07
CA ASP A 173 -4.67 21.95 7.88
C ASP A 173 -4.16 21.55 9.28
N PRO A 174 -2.90 21.86 9.65
CA PRO A 174 -2.33 21.45 10.93
C PRO A 174 -2.90 22.22 12.13
N ALA A 175 -3.63 23.31 11.88
CA ALA A 175 -4.36 24.07 12.88
C ALA A 175 -5.80 23.57 13.09
N ASP A 176 -6.34 22.81 12.12
CA ASP A 176 -7.75 22.42 12.10
C ASP A 176 -7.98 21.11 11.33
N SER A 177 -8.06 19.99 12.04
CA SER A 177 -8.09 18.64 11.45
C SER A 177 -9.30 18.31 10.58
N ASP A 178 -10.33 19.16 10.58
CA ASP A 178 -11.50 19.02 9.73
C ASP A 178 -11.32 19.71 8.37
N TYR A 179 -10.31 20.55 8.21
CA TYR A 179 -10.03 21.28 6.98
C TYR A 179 -8.78 20.79 6.26
N ILE A 180 -8.78 21.04 4.96
CA ILE A 180 -7.69 20.79 4.04
C ILE A 180 -7.52 22.01 3.12
N TYR A 181 -6.35 22.12 2.50
CA TYR A 181 -6.08 23.02 1.38
C TYR A 181 -5.89 22.17 0.13
N ALA A 182 -6.49 22.56 -0.99
CA ALA A 182 -6.29 21.90 -2.28
C ALA A 182 -6.20 22.92 -3.40
N GLU A 183 -5.36 22.66 -4.39
CA GLU A 183 -5.16 23.48 -5.59
C GLU A 183 -5.38 22.67 -6.87
N TYR A 184 -5.97 23.34 -7.87
CA TYR A 184 -6.04 22.90 -9.26
C TYR A 184 -5.62 24.03 -10.20
N GLN A 185 -5.57 23.71 -11.50
CA GLN A 185 -4.98 24.49 -12.59
C GLN A 185 -5.01 26.01 -12.42
N GLY A 186 -3.85 26.63 -12.63
CA GLY A 186 -3.75 28.09 -12.68
C GLY A 186 -3.89 28.73 -11.30
N GLY A 187 -3.55 28.02 -10.22
CA GLY A 187 -3.53 28.54 -8.86
C GLY A 187 -4.91 28.73 -8.26
N GLU A 188 -5.91 28.00 -8.74
CA GLU A 188 -7.21 27.94 -8.09
C GLU A 188 -7.10 27.08 -6.83
N ILE A 189 -7.05 27.76 -5.69
CA ILE A 189 -6.88 27.16 -4.37
C ILE A 189 -8.15 27.35 -3.54
N ALA A 190 -8.52 26.31 -2.79
CA ALA A 190 -9.56 26.39 -1.77
C ALA A 190 -9.12 25.81 -0.42
N ARG A 191 -9.77 26.32 0.64
CA ARG A 191 -9.84 25.63 1.94
C ARG A 191 -11.16 24.86 1.98
N ILE A 192 -11.11 23.55 2.20
CA ILE A 192 -12.26 22.65 2.16
C ILE A 192 -12.48 22.01 3.52
N ASN A 193 -13.72 21.97 4.00
CA ASN A 193 -14.10 21.13 5.14
C ASN A 193 -14.30 19.70 4.65
N ARG A 194 -13.48 18.75 5.12
CA ARG A 194 -13.52 17.36 4.67
C ARG A 194 -14.84 16.65 5.01
N ARG A 195 -15.54 17.07 6.06
CA ARG A 195 -16.80 16.42 6.49
C ARG A 195 -18.02 16.94 5.74
N THR A 196 -18.09 18.24 5.49
CA THR A 196 -19.25 18.87 4.83
C THR A 196 -19.03 19.09 3.33
N HIS A 197 -17.79 18.95 2.86
CA HIS A 197 -17.35 19.26 1.50
C HIS A 197 -17.52 20.75 1.11
N GLU A 198 -17.79 21.62 2.10
CA GLU A 198 -17.83 23.06 1.87
C GLU A 198 -16.43 23.56 1.48
N ALA A 199 -16.33 24.17 0.31
CA ALA A 199 -15.09 24.74 -0.21
C ALA A 199 -15.16 26.26 -0.31
N ARG A 200 -14.15 26.95 0.22
CA ARG A 200 -13.97 28.39 0.08
C ARG A 200 -12.79 28.67 -0.83
N ASN A 201 -13.02 29.34 -1.98
CA ASN A 201 -11.93 29.85 -2.82
C ASN A 201 -11.10 30.87 -2.04
N ILE A 202 -9.78 30.68 -2.03
CA ILE A 202 -8.83 31.53 -1.31
C ILE A 202 -7.72 32.04 -2.24
N LYS A 203 -7.93 32.04 -3.56
CA LYS A 203 -6.91 32.49 -4.53
C LYS A 203 -6.60 33.99 -4.36
N PRO A 204 -5.31 34.40 -4.26
CA PRO A 204 -4.93 35.81 -4.30
C PRO A 204 -5.45 36.49 -5.58
N ARG A 205 -6.05 37.68 -5.43
CA ARG A 205 -6.61 38.45 -6.56
C ARG A 205 -5.67 39.61 -6.95
N PRO A 206 -5.64 39.99 -8.24
CA PRO A 206 -4.83 41.12 -8.70
C PRO A 206 -5.31 42.43 -8.08
N ASN A 207 -4.37 43.36 -7.86
CA ASN A 207 -4.70 44.76 -7.61
C ASN A 207 -5.22 45.44 -8.90
N TYR A 208 -5.71 46.67 -8.76
CA TYR A 208 -6.15 47.47 -9.92
C TYR A 208 -5.02 47.60 -10.95
N ASN A 209 -5.32 47.27 -12.22
CA ASN A 209 -4.37 47.25 -13.35
C ASN A 209 -3.18 46.28 -13.19
N GLU A 210 -3.35 45.19 -12.45
CA GLU A 210 -2.35 44.14 -12.32
C GLU A 210 -2.80 42.84 -13.00
N LYS A 211 -1.85 42.12 -13.60
CA LYS A 211 -2.04 40.73 -14.06
C LYS A 211 -1.20 39.81 -13.17
N LEU A 212 -1.85 38.88 -12.48
CA LEU A 212 -1.15 37.80 -11.78
C LEU A 212 -0.94 36.62 -12.75
N ARG A 213 0.21 35.96 -12.64
CA ARG A 213 0.58 34.78 -13.42
C ARG A 213 0.78 33.62 -12.48
N PHE A 214 -0.03 32.59 -12.62
CA PHE A 214 0.02 31.38 -11.83
C PHE A 214 0.45 30.22 -12.73
N ASN A 215 1.20 29.27 -12.17
CA ASN A 215 1.60 28.08 -12.91
C ASN A 215 0.38 27.15 -13.10
N TRP A 216 0.44 26.25 -14.10
CA TRP A 216 -0.50 25.13 -14.20
C TRP A 216 -0.55 24.35 -12.89
N ASN A 217 0.62 23.96 -12.37
CA ASN A 217 0.79 23.31 -11.08
C ASN A 217 1.36 24.36 -10.10
N THR A 218 0.47 25.18 -9.53
CA THR A 218 0.90 26.32 -8.71
C THR A 218 1.39 25.85 -7.34
N PRO A 219 2.62 26.20 -6.91
CA PRO A 219 3.11 25.79 -5.62
C PRO A 219 2.35 26.46 -4.49
N ILE A 220 1.86 25.64 -3.58
CA ILE A 220 1.38 26.05 -2.27
C ILE A 220 2.24 25.36 -1.20
N ALA A 221 2.51 26.05 -0.10
CA ALA A 221 3.30 25.50 1.00
C ALA A 221 2.70 25.89 2.34
N LEU A 222 2.82 25.00 3.33
CA LEU A 222 2.47 25.31 4.72
C LEU A 222 3.74 25.71 5.48
N SER A 223 3.61 26.65 6.41
CA SER A 223 4.72 26.96 7.31
C SER A 223 4.99 25.79 8.27
N PRO A 224 6.24 25.31 8.38
CA PRO A 224 6.62 24.36 9.43
C PRO A 224 6.75 25.03 10.81
N ASN A 225 6.78 26.37 10.88
CA ASN A 225 7.01 27.13 12.11
C ASN A 225 5.72 27.76 12.68
N GLU A 226 4.75 28.10 11.83
CA GLU A 226 3.51 28.78 12.23
C GLU A 226 2.27 28.08 11.64
N LYS A 227 1.55 27.31 12.48
CA LYS A 227 0.32 26.63 12.06
C LYS A 227 -0.73 27.64 11.57
N GLY A 228 -1.38 27.33 10.47
CA GLY A 228 -2.36 28.22 9.82
C GLY A 228 -1.73 29.20 8.81
N THR A 229 -0.40 29.29 8.75
CA THR A 229 0.30 30.07 7.72
C THR A 229 0.46 29.27 6.44
N ILE A 230 0.01 29.85 5.33
CA ILE A 230 0.08 29.27 3.99
C ILE A 230 0.73 30.23 3.00
N TYR A 231 1.45 29.67 2.02
CA TYR A 231 2.06 30.39 0.92
C TYR A 231 1.49 29.93 -0.42
N VAL A 232 1.39 30.86 -1.38
CA VAL A 232 1.01 30.57 -2.77
C VAL A 232 1.93 31.35 -3.71
N GLY A 233 2.45 30.67 -4.74
CA GLY A 233 3.35 31.25 -5.72
C GLY A 233 2.66 31.68 -7.02
N ALA A 234 2.63 32.99 -7.29
CA ALA A 234 2.37 33.53 -8.61
C ALA A 234 3.72 33.85 -9.30
N GLN A 235 3.84 34.98 -10.01
CA GLN A 235 5.14 35.62 -10.19
C GLN A 235 5.68 36.25 -8.88
N PHE A 236 4.78 36.44 -7.91
CA PHE A 236 5.04 36.94 -6.57
C PHE A 236 4.75 35.85 -5.53
N LEU A 237 5.47 35.86 -4.42
CA LEU A 237 5.14 35.05 -3.26
C LEU A 237 4.10 35.77 -2.39
N PHE A 238 2.96 35.10 -2.16
CA PHE A 238 1.94 35.53 -1.23
C PHE A 238 1.97 34.69 0.04
N ARG A 239 1.71 35.32 1.19
CA ARG A 239 1.56 34.68 2.50
C ARG A 239 0.21 35.04 3.10
N SER A 240 -0.48 34.06 3.68
CA SER A 240 -1.64 34.26 4.54
C SER A 240 -1.38 33.65 5.91
N ARG A 241 -1.85 34.30 6.98
CA ARG A 241 -1.79 33.82 8.37
C ARG A 241 -3.18 33.55 8.97
N ASP A 242 -4.21 33.62 8.15
CA ASP A 242 -5.62 33.54 8.55
C ASP A 242 -6.40 32.57 7.64
N HIS A 243 -5.71 31.52 7.20
CA HIS A 243 -6.26 30.41 6.41
C HIS A 243 -6.81 30.88 5.05
N GLY A 244 -6.07 31.78 4.39
CA GLY A 244 -6.34 32.29 3.05
C GLY A 244 -7.39 33.40 2.98
N GLN A 245 -7.74 34.04 4.10
CA GLN A 245 -8.73 35.12 4.11
C GLN A 245 -8.12 36.46 3.68
N THR A 246 -6.88 36.70 4.07
CA THR A 246 -6.09 37.83 3.63
C THR A 246 -4.74 37.37 3.12
N TRP A 247 -4.21 38.11 2.13
CA TRP A 247 -2.94 37.80 1.47
C TRP A 247 -2.00 38.99 1.52
N GLU A 248 -0.80 38.75 2.04
CA GLU A 248 0.34 39.68 2.00
C GLU A 248 1.26 39.29 0.84
N ARG A 249 1.60 40.24 -0.03
CA ARG A 249 2.68 40.07 -1.00
C ARG A 249 4.01 40.29 -0.30
N ILE A 250 4.82 39.23 -0.22
CA ILE A 250 6.12 39.25 0.48
C ILE A 250 7.31 39.16 -0.48
N SER A 251 7.12 39.46 -1.77
CA SER A 251 8.21 39.51 -2.74
C SER A 251 7.95 40.50 -3.88
N PRO A 252 9.01 40.97 -4.56
CA PRO A 252 8.89 41.50 -5.93
C PRO A 252 8.61 40.37 -6.93
N ASP A 253 8.55 40.67 -8.22
CA ASP A 253 8.47 39.64 -9.26
C ASP A 253 9.77 38.81 -9.22
N LEU A 254 9.67 37.54 -8.85
CA LEU A 254 10.81 36.65 -8.66
C LEU A 254 11.22 35.94 -9.96
N THR A 255 10.60 36.28 -11.08
CA THR A 255 10.79 35.62 -12.37
C THR A 255 11.70 36.45 -13.27
N THR A 256 11.98 35.97 -14.47
CA THR A 256 12.66 36.77 -15.51
C THR A 256 11.74 37.84 -16.10
N ASN A 257 10.42 37.69 -15.92
CA ASN A 257 9.39 38.56 -16.49
C ASN A 257 9.58 38.81 -18.00
N ASP A 258 10.03 37.78 -18.74
CA ASP A 258 10.28 37.86 -20.18
C ASP A 258 8.96 37.96 -20.97
N PRO A 259 8.65 39.09 -21.64
CA PRO A 259 7.41 39.25 -22.39
C PRO A 259 7.27 38.29 -23.57
N GLN A 260 8.38 37.74 -24.10
CA GLN A 260 8.30 36.75 -25.17
C GLN A 260 7.72 35.41 -24.69
N LYS A 261 7.81 35.14 -23.39
CA LYS A 261 7.26 33.96 -22.73
C LYS A 261 5.87 34.21 -22.12
N GLN A 262 5.31 35.40 -22.32
CA GLN A 262 3.99 35.80 -21.80
C GLN A 262 2.96 36.01 -22.91
N LYS A 263 2.98 35.13 -23.92
CA LYS A 263 2.12 35.19 -25.11
C LYS A 263 1.10 34.04 -25.15
N GLN A 264 0.49 33.73 -24.02
CA GLN A 264 -0.46 32.62 -23.90
C GLN A 264 -1.71 32.79 -24.78
N GLU A 265 -2.09 34.01 -25.10
CA GLU A 265 -3.19 34.27 -26.04
C GLU A 265 -2.81 33.96 -27.51
N GLN A 266 -1.57 33.52 -27.76
CA GLN A 266 -1.03 33.16 -29.07
C GLN A 266 -0.44 31.73 -29.07
N SER A 267 -0.61 30.96 -28.00
CA SER A 267 -0.15 29.56 -27.94
C SER A 267 -1.12 28.60 -28.65
N GLY A 268 -0.67 27.39 -28.97
CA GLY A 268 -1.45 26.37 -29.69
C GLY A 268 -1.31 26.42 -31.22
N GLY A 269 -0.80 27.51 -31.79
CA GLY A 269 -0.53 27.61 -33.23
C GLY A 269 -1.75 28.08 -34.02
N VAL A 270 -2.36 27.19 -34.80
CA VAL A 270 -3.53 27.53 -35.64
C VAL A 270 -4.79 27.65 -34.78
N THR A 271 -5.02 26.68 -33.89
CA THR A 271 -6.03 26.78 -32.82
C THR A 271 -5.37 27.30 -31.56
N ILE A 272 -5.96 28.33 -30.97
CA ILE A 272 -5.47 28.84 -29.69
C ILE A 272 -5.73 27.79 -28.61
N ASP A 273 -4.69 27.39 -27.90
CA ASP A 273 -4.81 26.58 -26.67
C ASP A 273 -4.16 27.33 -25.51
N ASN A 274 -4.98 27.67 -24.53
CA ASN A 274 -4.60 28.42 -23.34
C ASN A 274 -5.35 27.84 -22.14
N SER A 275 -4.88 26.68 -21.71
CA SER A 275 -5.42 25.90 -20.59
C SER A 275 -4.84 26.36 -19.25
N SER A 276 -3.83 27.23 -19.28
CA SER A 276 -2.87 27.57 -18.21
C SER A 276 -1.59 26.74 -18.25
N ALA A 277 -1.54 25.63 -19.01
CA ALA A 277 -0.31 24.85 -19.23
C ALA A 277 0.78 25.68 -19.95
N GLU A 278 0.35 26.69 -20.70
CA GLU A 278 1.19 27.60 -21.47
C GLU A 278 1.64 28.83 -20.65
N MET A 279 1.21 28.92 -19.38
CA MET A 279 1.67 29.97 -18.46
C MET A 279 3.15 29.75 -18.11
N HIS A 280 3.93 30.81 -18.20
CA HIS A 280 5.37 30.81 -17.92
C HIS A 280 5.73 32.12 -17.20
N THR A 281 6.94 32.20 -16.64
CA THR A 281 7.41 33.28 -15.75
C THR A 281 6.58 33.29 -14.47
N THR A 282 6.61 32.13 -13.80
CA THR A 282 5.88 31.84 -12.55
C THR A 282 6.79 31.14 -11.53
N ILE A 283 6.48 31.28 -10.25
CA ILE A 283 7.08 30.50 -9.16
C ILE A 283 6.56 29.06 -9.28
N TYR A 284 7.46 28.09 -9.13
CA TYR A 284 7.19 26.65 -9.27
C TYR A 284 7.49 25.84 -7.99
N SER A 285 8.37 26.34 -7.11
CA SER A 285 8.70 25.66 -5.86
C SER A 285 8.93 26.66 -4.72
N ILE A 286 8.44 26.33 -3.53
CA ILE A 286 8.51 27.16 -2.31
C ILE A 286 8.96 26.27 -1.15
N SER A 287 9.91 26.74 -0.35
CA SER A 287 10.30 26.06 0.89
C SER A 287 10.67 27.07 1.99
N GLU A 288 9.83 27.17 3.01
CA GLU A 288 10.20 27.80 4.29
C GLU A 288 11.10 26.85 5.08
N SER A 289 12.13 27.39 5.74
CA SER A 289 13.04 26.57 6.55
C SER A 289 12.37 26.14 7.86
N PRO A 290 12.42 24.84 8.21
CA PRO A 290 11.98 24.37 9.54
C PRO A 290 12.91 24.81 10.68
N LYS A 291 13.99 25.57 10.39
CA LYS A 291 14.92 26.12 11.38
C LYS A 291 14.79 27.62 11.58
N ASP A 292 14.15 28.33 10.66
CA ASP A 292 14.07 29.78 10.64
C ASP A 292 12.87 30.23 9.80
N GLU A 293 11.83 30.75 10.45
CA GLU A 293 10.61 31.24 9.81
C GLU A 293 10.84 32.42 8.85
N SER A 294 11.98 33.11 8.98
CA SER A 294 12.34 34.23 8.12
C SER A 294 13.09 33.81 6.85
N LEU A 295 13.52 32.54 6.79
CA LEU A 295 14.24 31.95 5.67
C LEU A 295 13.28 31.21 4.74
N ILE A 296 13.10 31.74 3.54
CA ILE A 296 12.24 31.15 2.51
C ILE A 296 13.00 31.07 1.19
N TRP A 297 12.97 29.89 0.58
CA TRP A 297 13.52 29.60 -0.74
C TRP A 297 12.41 29.56 -1.79
N VAL A 298 12.71 30.08 -2.98
CA VAL A 298 11.80 30.09 -4.13
C VAL A 298 12.55 29.71 -5.41
N GLY A 299 11.95 28.80 -6.17
CA GLY A 299 12.35 28.41 -7.52
C GLY A 299 11.28 28.75 -8.56
N THR A 300 11.69 29.12 -9.78
CA THR A 300 10.77 29.48 -10.87
C THR A 300 10.87 28.57 -12.09
N ASP A 301 9.81 28.52 -12.89
CA ASP A 301 9.76 27.81 -14.17
C ASP A 301 10.69 28.42 -15.23
N ASP A 302 11.22 29.63 -15.04
CA ASP A 302 12.18 30.26 -15.94
C ASP A 302 13.61 30.25 -15.40
N GLY A 303 13.84 29.53 -14.30
CA GLY A 303 15.15 29.16 -13.79
C GLY A 303 15.81 30.17 -12.86
N ASN A 304 15.05 31.05 -12.21
CA ASN A 304 15.56 31.78 -11.05
C ASN A 304 15.45 30.90 -9.79
N LEU A 305 16.54 30.84 -9.02
CA LEU A 305 16.58 30.33 -7.65
C LEU A 305 16.98 31.47 -6.72
N GLN A 306 16.17 31.71 -5.68
CA GLN A 306 16.32 32.85 -4.78
C GLN A 306 15.95 32.49 -3.34
N LEU A 307 16.43 33.29 -2.39
CA LEU A 307 16.03 33.20 -1.00
C LEU A 307 15.83 34.57 -0.36
N THR A 308 14.99 34.62 0.68
CA THR A 308 14.93 35.69 1.67
C THR A 308 15.39 35.16 3.03
N ARG A 309 15.91 36.04 3.88
CA ARG A 309 16.32 35.74 5.27
C ARG A 309 15.77 36.74 6.28
N ASP A 310 14.79 37.53 5.84
CA ASP A 310 14.18 38.60 6.64
C ASP A 310 12.65 38.59 6.49
N GLY A 311 12.08 37.42 6.16
CA GLY A 311 10.65 37.21 6.04
C GLY A 311 10.02 37.83 4.78
N GLY A 312 10.83 38.03 3.72
CA GLY A 312 10.38 38.52 2.41
C GLY A 312 10.66 40.00 2.14
N ARG A 313 11.33 40.72 3.05
CA ARG A 313 11.64 42.15 2.82
C ARG A 313 12.71 42.32 1.75
N THR A 314 13.72 41.45 1.74
CA THR A 314 14.76 41.40 0.71
C THR A 314 14.95 40.00 0.16
N TRP A 315 15.29 39.92 -1.14
CA TRP A 315 15.46 38.67 -1.87
C TRP A 315 16.82 38.65 -2.57
N THR A 316 17.53 37.53 -2.43
CA THR A 316 18.86 37.30 -3.01
C THR A 316 18.76 36.21 -4.07
N LYS A 317 19.10 36.55 -5.32
CA LYS A 317 19.20 35.58 -6.42
C LYS A 317 20.53 34.84 -6.37
N VAL A 318 20.48 33.51 -6.36
CA VAL A 318 21.66 32.64 -6.18
C VAL A 318 21.90 31.66 -7.32
N ILE A 319 21.01 31.59 -8.32
CA ILE A 319 21.17 30.70 -9.48
C ILE A 319 22.53 30.84 -10.19
N GLY A 320 23.07 32.07 -10.26
CA GLY A 320 24.36 32.34 -10.89
C GLY A 320 25.57 31.67 -10.21
N ASN A 321 25.39 31.16 -8.99
CA ASN A 321 26.44 30.50 -8.22
C ASN A 321 26.47 28.98 -8.44
N ILE A 322 25.57 28.41 -9.25
CA ILE A 322 25.51 26.97 -9.52
C ILE A 322 26.44 26.63 -10.68
N PRO A 323 27.52 25.86 -10.45
CA PRO A 323 28.49 25.55 -11.50
C PRO A 323 27.90 24.60 -12.53
N GLY A 324 28.08 24.93 -13.82
CA GLY A 324 27.74 24.03 -14.93
C GLY A 324 26.25 23.84 -15.21
N LEU A 325 25.36 24.52 -14.48
CA LEU A 325 23.92 24.47 -14.74
C LEU A 325 23.57 25.33 -15.98
N PRO A 326 22.94 24.77 -17.01
CA PRO A 326 22.54 25.57 -18.17
C PRO A 326 21.48 26.62 -17.81
N LYS A 327 21.45 27.74 -18.55
CA LYS A 327 20.47 28.82 -18.33
C LYS A 327 19.03 28.35 -18.56
N ASN A 328 18.09 28.98 -17.86
CA ASN A 328 16.65 28.71 -17.95
C ASN A 328 16.25 27.28 -17.57
N SER A 329 17.05 26.58 -16.76
CA SER A 329 16.67 25.28 -16.21
C SER A 329 15.58 25.48 -15.16
N TRP A 330 14.44 24.82 -15.32
CA TRP A 330 13.32 24.95 -14.39
C TRP A 330 13.77 24.51 -13.01
N VAL A 331 13.42 25.25 -11.96
CA VAL A 331 13.68 24.81 -10.59
C VAL A 331 12.55 23.88 -10.17
N SER A 332 12.64 22.61 -10.57
CA SER A 332 11.60 21.60 -10.29
C SER A 332 11.38 21.39 -8.79
N TRP A 333 12.43 21.56 -7.99
CA TRP A 333 12.35 21.46 -6.54
C TRP A 333 13.41 22.30 -5.83
N VAL A 334 13.02 22.98 -4.74
CA VAL A 334 13.95 23.50 -3.73
C VAL A 334 13.44 23.15 -2.34
N GLN A 335 14.34 22.70 -1.46
CA GLN A 335 14.01 22.40 -0.07
C GLN A 335 15.11 22.85 0.89
N ALA A 336 14.73 23.64 1.90
CA ALA A 336 15.57 23.95 3.04
C ALA A 336 15.80 22.70 3.91
N SER A 337 17.01 22.55 4.46
CA SER A 337 17.36 21.38 5.27
C SER A 337 16.60 21.32 6.59
N ASP A 338 16.26 20.09 7.00
CA ASP A 338 15.70 19.76 8.31
C ASP A 338 16.74 19.80 9.44
N PHE A 339 18.03 20.01 9.14
CA PHE A 339 19.12 20.00 10.12
C PHE A 339 19.85 21.34 10.25
N ASP A 340 20.06 22.07 9.15
CA ASP A 340 20.91 23.25 9.12
C ASP A 340 20.29 24.39 8.29
N ALA A 341 20.16 25.58 8.87
CA ALA A 341 19.54 26.73 8.21
C ALA A 341 20.34 27.24 6.98
N GLY A 342 21.66 27.02 6.93
CA GLY A 342 22.49 27.37 5.78
C GLY A 342 22.35 26.40 4.61
N THR A 343 21.75 25.23 4.84
CA THR A 343 21.72 24.11 3.90
C THR A 343 20.40 24.05 3.15
N ALA A 344 20.49 23.85 1.83
CA ALA A 344 19.35 23.59 0.97
C ALA A 344 19.74 22.66 -0.19
N TYR A 345 18.75 21.95 -0.71
CA TYR A 345 18.86 21.05 -1.85
C TYR A 345 17.98 21.57 -3.00
N ALA A 346 18.45 21.44 -4.23
CA ALA A 346 17.69 21.85 -5.41
C ALA A 346 17.81 20.81 -6.54
N ALA A 347 16.69 20.57 -7.22
CA ALA A 347 16.62 19.82 -8.45
C ALA A 347 16.23 20.75 -9.62
N PHE A 348 16.73 20.44 -10.81
CA PHE A 348 16.46 21.22 -12.01
C PHE A 348 16.02 20.34 -13.18
N ASP A 349 15.05 20.83 -13.93
CA ASP A 349 14.45 20.15 -15.07
C ASP A 349 14.75 20.90 -16.38
N ARG A 350 15.10 20.13 -17.40
CA ARG A 350 15.43 20.59 -18.75
C ARG A 350 14.84 19.71 -19.85
N HIS A 351 13.94 18.77 -19.53
CA HIS A 351 13.44 17.81 -20.51
C HIS A 351 12.73 18.48 -21.70
N THR A 352 12.08 19.62 -21.47
CA THR A 352 11.42 20.43 -22.52
C THR A 352 12.42 21.04 -23.53
N PHE A 353 13.70 21.07 -23.20
CA PHE A 353 14.80 21.44 -24.11
C PHE A 353 15.45 20.22 -24.79
N GLY A 354 14.89 19.02 -24.61
CA GLY A 354 15.45 17.75 -25.08
C GLY A 354 16.59 17.20 -24.21
N ASP A 355 16.86 17.81 -23.05
CA ASP A 355 17.88 17.35 -22.12
C ASP A 355 17.25 16.50 -21.00
N MET A 356 17.42 15.18 -21.11
CA MET A 356 16.83 14.18 -20.20
C MET A 356 17.71 13.84 -18.98
N ALA A 357 18.79 14.59 -18.76
CA ALA A 357 19.74 14.30 -17.69
C ALA A 357 19.27 14.85 -16.32
N PRO A 358 19.64 14.18 -15.21
CA PRO A 358 19.37 14.69 -13.86
C PRO A 358 20.33 15.81 -13.47
N TYR A 359 19.78 16.82 -12.77
CA TYR A 359 20.52 17.93 -12.18
C TYR A 359 20.09 18.11 -10.72
N VAL A 360 20.98 17.78 -9.77
CA VAL A 360 20.71 17.89 -8.32
C VAL A 360 21.92 18.50 -7.62
N PHE A 361 21.68 19.52 -6.79
CA PHE A 361 22.72 20.30 -6.12
C PHE A 361 22.40 20.53 -4.64
N ARG A 362 23.44 20.78 -3.85
CA ARG A 362 23.36 21.17 -2.44
C ARG A 362 24.16 22.44 -2.17
N THR A 363 23.62 23.33 -1.35
CA THR A 363 24.36 24.42 -0.69
C THR A 363 24.39 24.19 0.81
N THR A 364 25.36 24.78 1.50
CA THR A 364 25.52 24.79 2.97
C THR A 364 25.82 26.19 3.50
N ASP A 365 25.67 27.23 2.66
CA ASP A 365 26.06 28.60 2.97
C ASP A 365 25.06 29.64 2.43
N TYR A 366 23.78 29.28 2.44
CA TYR A 366 22.68 30.11 1.93
C TYR A 366 22.81 30.42 0.42
N GLY A 367 23.31 29.46 -0.36
CA GLY A 367 23.36 29.53 -1.83
C GLY A 367 24.54 30.33 -2.37
N LYS A 368 25.52 30.70 -1.54
CA LYS A 368 26.73 31.39 -2.00
C LYS A 368 27.61 30.44 -2.80
N THR A 369 27.68 29.17 -2.40
CA THR A 369 28.33 28.10 -3.14
C THR A 369 27.44 26.87 -3.23
N TRP A 370 27.63 26.11 -4.31
CA TRP A 370 26.86 24.90 -4.61
C TRP A 370 27.76 23.74 -4.96
N THR A 371 27.46 22.58 -4.41
CA THR A 371 28.07 21.29 -4.72
C THR A 371 27.13 20.48 -5.59
N SER A 372 27.61 19.96 -6.71
CA SER A 372 26.83 19.00 -7.52
C SER A 372 26.72 17.67 -6.79
N LEU A 373 25.49 17.19 -6.64
CA LEU A 373 25.21 15.83 -6.18
C LEU A 373 25.05 14.89 -7.38
N VAL A 374 24.36 15.36 -8.43
CA VAL A 374 24.12 14.64 -9.68
C VAL A 374 24.14 15.64 -10.84
N THR A 375 24.86 15.29 -11.91
CA THR A 375 24.91 16.04 -13.19
C THR A 375 24.94 15.04 -14.36
N PRO A 376 24.76 15.50 -15.61
CA PRO A 376 24.98 14.64 -16.78
C PRO A 376 26.38 14.01 -16.82
N GLN A 377 27.42 14.74 -16.38
CA GLN A 377 28.81 14.27 -16.36
C GLN A 377 29.07 13.30 -15.21
N GLU A 378 28.37 13.47 -14.08
CA GLU A 378 28.51 12.65 -12.88
C GLU A 378 27.14 12.13 -12.42
N SER A 379 26.48 11.35 -13.27
CA SER A 379 25.11 10.85 -12.97
C SER A 379 25.08 9.91 -11.77
N LYS A 380 26.22 9.26 -11.46
CA LYS A 380 26.39 8.32 -10.33
C LYS A 380 25.31 7.23 -10.29
N GLY A 381 24.81 6.84 -11.46
CA GLY A 381 23.77 5.82 -11.62
C GLY A 381 22.33 6.34 -11.53
N VAL A 382 22.10 7.61 -11.16
CA VAL A 382 20.79 8.26 -11.26
C VAL A 382 20.42 8.45 -12.73
N ARG A 383 19.17 8.13 -13.10
CA ARG A 383 18.69 8.13 -14.49
C ARG A 383 17.39 8.89 -14.60
N GLY A 384 17.19 9.57 -15.73
CA GLY A 384 16.05 10.45 -15.97
C GLY A 384 16.24 11.78 -15.26
N TYR A 385 15.54 12.81 -15.73
CA TYR A 385 15.55 14.12 -15.07
C TYR A 385 14.94 14.00 -13.66
N ALA A 386 15.40 14.87 -12.77
CA ALA A 386 15.01 14.83 -11.35
C ALA A 386 13.78 15.72 -11.11
N HIS A 387 12.74 15.13 -10.53
CA HIS A 387 11.53 15.84 -10.12
C HIS A 387 11.70 16.43 -8.72
N VAL A 388 12.22 15.64 -7.77
CA VAL A 388 12.30 15.97 -6.35
C VAL A 388 13.59 15.47 -5.72
N VAL A 389 14.12 16.24 -4.76
CA VAL A 389 15.18 15.81 -3.84
C VAL A 389 14.72 16.04 -2.41
N LYS A 390 14.76 14.99 -1.57
CA LYS A 390 14.32 15.03 -0.17
C LYS A 390 15.45 14.58 0.75
N GLU A 391 15.64 15.30 1.85
CA GLU A 391 16.47 14.86 2.96
C GLU A 391 15.63 14.08 3.99
N ASP A 392 16.22 13.06 4.62
CA ASP A 392 15.57 12.37 5.73
C ASP A 392 15.46 13.29 6.96
N VAL A 393 14.35 13.20 7.70
CA VAL A 393 14.07 14.10 8.84
C VAL A 393 14.79 13.71 10.14
N ILE A 394 15.51 12.58 10.19
CA ILE A 394 16.21 12.08 11.40
C ILE A 394 17.70 11.86 11.16
N LYS A 395 18.10 11.37 9.98
CA LYS A 395 19.47 11.00 9.62
C LYS A 395 20.04 11.97 8.59
N PRO A 396 20.94 12.89 9.00
CA PRO A 396 21.64 13.75 8.06
C PRO A 396 22.38 12.92 7.00
N ASN A 397 22.43 13.43 5.77
CA ASN A 397 23.06 12.79 4.61
C ASN A 397 22.36 11.53 4.07
N LEU A 398 21.23 11.10 4.64
CA LEU A 398 20.32 10.18 3.96
C LEU A 398 19.42 11.00 3.02
N LEU A 399 19.60 10.83 1.72
CA LEU A 399 18.91 11.59 0.68
C LEU A 399 18.14 10.67 -0.26
N PHE A 400 17.02 11.20 -0.76
CA PHE A 400 16.15 10.56 -1.72
C PHE A 400 16.00 11.45 -2.95
N VAL A 401 16.07 10.86 -4.14
CA VAL A 401 15.77 11.54 -5.41
C VAL A 401 14.68 10.79 -6.14
N GLY A 402 13.56 11.47 -6.37
CA GLY A 402 12.52 11.05 -7.30
C GLY A 402 12.86 11.54 -8.70
N SER A 403 12.87 10.62 -9.66
CA SER A 403 13.20 10.90 -11.06
C SER A 403 12.18 10.29 -11.99
N GLU A 404 12.30 10.59 -13.28
CA GLU A 404 11.46 10.00 -14.33
C GLU A 404 11.49 8.46 -14.36
N PHE A 405 12.56 7.83 -13.85
CA PHE A 405 12.73 6.37 -13.90
C PHE A 405 12.82 5.70 -12.52
N GLY A 406 12.32 6.36 -11.48
CA GLY A 406 12.11 5.78 -10.16
C GLY A 406 12.78 6.54 -9.02
N LEU A 407 12.88 5.87 -7.87
CA LEU A 407 13.46 6.38 -6.64
C LEU A 407 14.94 5.99 -6.52
N PHE A 408 15.78 6.94 -6.12
CA PHE A 408 17.20 6.75 -5.84
C PHE A 408 17.52 7.16 -4.40
N VAL A 409 18.38 6.41 -3.73
CA VAL A 409 18.74 6.59 -2.31
C VAL A 409 20.24 6.79 -2.20
N SER A 410 20.66 7.76 -1.39
CA SER A 410 22.05 7.97 -0.98
C SER A 410 22.16 7.96 0.54
N ILE A 411 23.11 7.21 1.08
CA ILE A 411 23.38 7.12 2.53
C ILE A 411 24.59 7.97 2.95
N ASP A 412 25.22 8.68 2.01
CA ASP A 412 26.50 9.36 2.17
C ASP A 412 26.49 10.82 1.67
N GLY A 413 25.30 11.41 1.58
CA GLY A 413 25.11 12.82 1.26
C GLY A 413 25.30 13.12 -0.22
N GLY A 414 24.96 12.17 -1.09
CA GLY A 414 25.00 12.29 -2.55
C GLY A 414 26.34 11.95 -3.19
N LYS A 415 27.27 11.31 -2.46
CA LYS A 415 28.53 10.83 -3.04
C LYS A 415 28.31 9.58 -3.88
N SER A 416 27.41 8.69 -3.44
CA SER A 416 26.95 7.52 -4.19
C SER A 416 25.43 7.36 -4.10
N TRP A 417 24.84 6.72 -5.11
CA TRP A 417 23.41 6.49 -5.23
C TRP A 417 23.11 5.05 -5.60
N ALA A 418 22.01 4.52 -5.05
CA ALA A 418 21.45 3.23 -5.43
C ALA A 418 19.99 3.41 -5.84
N GLN A 419 19.58 2.80 -6.95
CA GLN A 419 18.16 2.78 -7.33
C GLN A 419 17.39 1.87 -6.36
N PHE A 420 16.32 2.39 -5.76
CA PHE A 420 15.39 1.58 -4.99
C PHE A 420 14.60 0.68 -5.95
N LYS A 421 14.69 -0.63 -5.74
CA LYS A 421 13.93 -1.63 -6.52
C LYS A 421 12.76 -2.22 -5.74
N GLY A 422 12.82 -2.18 -4.41
CA GLY A 422 11.82 -2.79 -3.54
C GLY A 422 11.51 -4.25 -3.90
N ASN A 423 10.35 -4.73 -3.44
CA ASN A 423 9.77 -5.99 -3.88
C ASN A 423 8.61 -5.61 -4.82
N HIS A 424 8.92 -5.41 -6.12
CA HIS A 424 7.98 -5.04 -7.21
C HIS A 424 7.77 -3.54 -7.51
N PHE A 425 8.65 -2.64 -7.05
CA PHE A 425 8.55 -1.23 -7.47
C PHE A 425 8.91 -1.07 -8.96
N PRO A 426 8.00 -0.59 -9.83
CA PRO A 426 8.25 -0.49 -11.26
C PRO A 426 9.17 0.68 -11.63
N ALA A 427 9.65 0.70 -12.88
CA ALA A 427 10.21 1.93 -13.44
C ALA A 427 9.04 2.89 -13.73
N VAL A 428 8.92 3.95 -12.92
CA VAL A 428 7.86 4.94 -13.00
C VAL A 428 8.39 6.29 -12.53
N ALA A 429 7.83 7.39 -13.06
CA ALA A 429 8.12 8.73 -12.58
C ALA A 429 7.70 8.88 -11.12
N VAL A 430 8.63 9.32 -10.27
CA VAL A 430 8.38 9.67 -8.86
C VAL A 430 8.47 11.18 -8.76
N ARG A 431 7.30 11.83 -8.66
CA ARG A 431 7.19 13.30 -8.75
C ARG A 431 7.37 14.00 -7.42
N ASP A 432 6.95 13.36 -6.32
CA ASP A 432 7.07 13.92 -4.97
C ASP A 432 7.24 12.82 -3.91
N LEU A 433 7.74 13.23 -2.74
CA LEU A 433 8.09 12.38 -1.60
C LEU A 433 7.66 13.04 -0.28
N ALA A 434 7.01 12.27 0.59
CA ALA A 434 6.72 12.65 1.97
C ALA A 434 7.21 11.59 2.96
N ILE A 435 7.70 12.02 4.12
CA ILE A 435 8.15 11.12 5.19
C ILE A 435 7.18 11.24 6.36
N GLN A 436 6.59 10.12 6.79
CA GLN A 436 5.79 10.05 8.01
C GLN A 436 6.74 9.84 9.20
N PRO A 437 6.94 10.82 10.10
CA PRO A 437 8.01 10.74 11.10
C PRO A 437 7.77 9.69 12.19
N ARG A 438 6.51 9.43 12.54
CA ARG A 438 6.13 8.50 13.60
C ARG A 438 6.25 7.04 13.15
N GLU A 439 5.78 6.73 11.95
CA GLU A 439 5.88 5.38 11.38
C GLU A 439 7.25 5.11 10.74
N ASN A 440 7.98 6.16 10.37
CA ASN A 440 9.21 6.10 9.57
C ASN A 440 8.95 5.61 8.15
N ASP A 441 7.80 5.93 7.58
CA ASP A 441 7.43 5.50 6.23
C ASP A 441 7.80 6.58 5.22
N LEU A 442 8.29 6.18 4.05
CA LEU A 442 8.50 7.07 2.91
C LEU A 442 7.39 6.84 1.89
N VAL A 443 6.58 7.86 1.64
CA VAL A 443 5.43 7.84 0.73
C VAL A 443 5.81 8.53 -0.57
N LEU A 444 5.51 7.88 -1.69
CA LEU A 444 5.90 8.28 -3.04
C LEU A 444 4.64 8.62 -3.85
N ALA A 445 4.57 9.85 -4.38
CA ALA A 445 3.67 10.19 -5.47
C ALA A 445 4.27 9.70 -6.78
N THR A 446 3.64 8.70 -7.42
CA THR A 446 4.04 8.25 -8.75
C THR A 446 3.08 8.74 -9.82
N HIS A 447 3.61 9.05 -10.98
CA HIS A 447 2.81 9.48 -12.12
C HIS A 447 2.50 8.27 -13.00
N GLY A 448 1.41 7.55 -12.68
CA GLY A 448 0.89 6.42 -13.46
C GLY A 448 0.92 5.07 -12.74
N ARG A 449 1.29 5.02 -11.45
CA ARG A 449 1.26 3.81 -10.61
C ARG A 449 0.75 4.06 -9.19
N GLY A 450 -0.06 5.11 -8.99
CA GLY A 450 -0.66 5.45 -7.70
C GLY A 450 0.34 5.87 -6.62
N ILE A 451 -0.05 5.71 -5.36
CA ILE A 451 0.82 5.94 -4.21
C ILE A 451 1.56 4.66 -3.85
N TRP A 452 2.85 4.78 -3.53
CA TRP A 452 3.65 3.71 -2.93
C TRP A 452 4.13 4.12 -1.55
N ILE A 453 4.06 3.19 -0.59
CA ILE A 453 4.57 3.39 0.77
C ILE A 453 5.74 2.42 0.97
N VAL A 454 6.93 2.95 1.26
CA VAL A 454 8.05 2.16 1.74
C VAL A 454 7.96 2.09 3.26
N ASP A 455 7.39 1.00 3.75
CA ASP A 455 7.19 0.78 5.18
C ASP A 455 8.52 0.67 5.92
N ASP A 456 8.73 1.58 6.87
CA ASP A 456 9.88 1.65 7.77
C ASP A 456 11.24 1.78 7.04
N ILE A 457 11.69 3.04 6.91
CA ILE A 457 13.01 3.42 6.38
C ILE A 457 14.12 3.42 7.43
N THR A 458 13.85 3.04 8.69
CA THR A 458 14.91 2.97 9.72
C THR A 458 16.08 2.05 9.35
N PRO A 459 15.91 0.94 8.59
CA PRO A 459 17.05 0.17 8.10
C PRO A 459 17.99 0.96 7.19
N LEU A 460 17.47 1.90 6.38
CA LEU A 460 18.28 2.76 5.53
C LEU A 460 19.11 3.74 6.37
N ARG A 461 18.54 4.26 7.47
CA ARG A 461 19.24 5.15 8.41
C ARG A 461 20.38 4.46 9.16
N ALA A 462 20.25 3.14 9.35
CA ALA A 462 21.26 2.32 10.00
C ALA A 462 22.43 1.96 9.08
N LEU A 463 22.27 2.04 7.76
CA LEU A 463 23.36 1.76 6.83
C LEU A 463 24.45 2.84 6.94
N THR A 464 25.69 2.39 7.15
CA THR A 464 26.89 3.22 7.14
C THR A 464 27.97 2.54 6.31
N PRO A 465 28.98 3.28 5.79
CA PRO A 465 30.10 2.68 5.08
C PRO A 465 30.75 1.52 5.87
N ASP A 466 30.91 1.68 7.18
CA ASP A 466 31.47 0.64 8.06
C ASP A 466 30.56 -0.59 8.14
N LEU A 467 29.25 -0.42 8.31
CA LEU A 467 28.29 -1.53 8.35
C LEU A 467 28.30 -2.32 7.03
N LEU A 468 28.41 -1.64 5.88
CA LEU A 468 28.46 -2.29 4.57
C LEU A 468 29.71 -3.19 4.38
N THR A 469 30.76 -3.03 5.20
CA THR A 469 31.92 -3.91 5.16
C THR A 469 31.70 -5.24 5.90
N GLN A 470 30.74 -5.28 6.83
CA GLN A 470 30.46 -6.44 7.69
C GLN A 470 29.83 -7.58 6.88
N GLU A 471 30.20 -8.82 7.21
CA GLU A 471 29.67 -10.01 6.51
C GLU A 471 28.16 -10.16 6.67
N VAL A 472 27.66 -9.84 7.85
CA VAL A 472 26.26 -9.79 8.23
C VAL A 472 26.09 -8.81 9.40
N ALA A 473 25.02 -8.04 9.40
CA ALA A 473 24.70 -7.13 10.49
C ALA A 473 23.18 -6.99 10.64
N PHE A 474 22.66 -7.07 11.86
CA PHE A 474 21.30 -6.62 12.11
C PHE A 474 21.24 -5.10 11.96
N VAL A 475 20.22 -4.61 11.25
CA VAL A 475 19.94 -3.18 11.14
C VAL A 475 18.64 -2.92 11.88
N SER A 476 18.60 -1.83 12.66
CA SER A 476 17.44 -1.53 13.48
C SER A 476 16.18 -1.49 12.63
N ALA A 477 15.11 -2.09 13.15
CA ALA A 477 13.74 -1.82 12.74
C ALA A 477 13.13 -0.82 13.73
N ARG A 478 12.00 -0.20 13.38
CA ARG A 478 11.17 0.52 14.36
C ARG A 478 10.70 -0.43 15.48
N PRO A 479 10.36 0.08 16.68
CA PRO A 479 9.75 -0.75 17.72
C PRO A 479 8.58 -1.56 17.15
N VAL A 480 8.61 -2.88 17.35
CA VAL A 480 7.58 -3.76 16.79
C VAL A 480 6.32 -3.65 17.62
N GLN A 481 5.21 -3.42 16.96
CA GLN A 481 3.88 -3.46 17.58
C GLN A 481 3.14 -4.70 17.10
N GLN A 482 2.46 -5.39 18.01
CA GLN A 482 1.41 -6.33 17.66
C GLN A 482 0.18 -5.54 17.23
N ARG A 483 0.07 -5.25 15.94
CA ARG A 483 -1.08 -4.52 15.38
C ARG A 483 -2.38 -5.27 15.69
N ILE A 484 -3.46 -4.51 15.92
CA ILE A 484 -4.79 -5.07 16.16
C ILE A 484 -5.25 -5.82 14.91
N GLU A 485 -5.54 -7.12 15.03
CA GLU A 485 -6.08 -7.92 13.93
C GLU A 485 -7.54 -7.52 13.71
N GLY A 486 -7.82 -6.86 12.60
CA GLY A 486 -9.15 -6.43 12.20
C GLY A 486 -9.63 -7.20 10.98
N SER A 487 -10.95 -7.40 10.89
CA SER A 487 -11.60 -7.79 9.64
C SER A 487 -12.40 -6.60 9.12
N GLY A 488 -12.29 -6.34 7.82
CA GLY A 488 -12.99 -5.27 7.12
C GLY A 488 -12.99 -5.53 5.62
N GLY A 489 -13.57 -4.59 4.89
CA GLY A 489 -13.73 -4.70 3.43
C GLY A 489 -14.94 -5.54 3.02
N TRP A 490 -15.06 -5.75 1.72
CA TRP A 490 -16.14 -6.52 1.10
C TRP A 490 -15.60 -7.28 -0.11
N ALA A 491 -16.22 -8.42 -0.44
CA ALA A 491 -15.86 -9.23 -1.60
C ALA A 491 -16.34 -8.58 -2.91
N ASN A 492 -15.68 -7.49 -3.32
CA ASN A 492 -15.99 -6.75 -4.55
C ASN A 492 -15.56 -7.49 -5.83
N GLY A 493 -14.80 -8.59 -5.69
CA GLY A 493 -14.21 -9.33 -6.80
C GLY A 493 -13.06 -8.58 -7.47
N ASP A 494 -12.47 -9.20 -8.50
CA ASP A 494 -11.23 -8.70 -9.14
C ASP A 494 -11.43 -7.43 -10.00
N ALA A 495 -12.66 -6.89 -10.05
CA ALA A 495 -12.99 -5.65 -10.74
C ALA A 495 -12.74 -4.40 -9.89
N ALA A 496 -12.38 -4.56 -8.61
CA ALA A 496 -11.98 -3.47 -7.72
C ALA A 496 -10.49 -3.61 -7.37
N PHE A 497 -9.78 -2.48 -7.29
CA PHE A 497 -8.41 -2.49 -6.77
C PHE A 497 -8.43 -2.50 -5.23
N VAL A 498 -7.50 -3.27 -4.66
CA VAL A 498 -7.27 -3.32 -3.21
C VAL A 498 -5.77 -3.16 -2.98
N GLY A 499 -5.38 -2.05 -2.38
CA GLY A 499 -4.00 -1.80 -1.96
C GLY A 499 -3.62 -2.64 -0.75
N ASP A 500 -2.36 -3.05 -0.70
CA ASP A 500 -1.82 -3.85 0.40
C ASP A 500 -1.72 -3.03 1.70
N ASN A 501 -1.89 -3.71 2.83
CA ASN A 501 -1.53 -3.17 4.15
C ASN A 501 -0.06 -3.47 4.49
N PRO A 502 0.55 -2.68 5.40
CA PRO A 502 1.82 -3.08 6.02
C PRO A 502 1.69 -4.45 6.71
N PRO A 503 2.78 -5.24 6.81
CA PRO A 503 2.74 -6.55 7.46
C PRO A 503 2.34 -6.45 8.95
N GLU A 504 1.38 -7.27 9.39
CA GLU A 504 1.02 -7.42 10.82
C GLU A 504 2.11 -8.15 11.63
N ALA A 505 3.01 -8.85 10.93
CA ALA A 505 4.13 -9.60 11.49
C ALA A 505 5.30 -8.69 11.89
N ALA A 506 6.12 -9.14 12.84
CA ALA A 506 7.37 -8.45 13.16
C ALA A 506 8.34 -8.53 11.97
N VAL A 507 8.81 -7.39 11.48
CA VAL A 507 9.76 -7.35 10.37
C VAL A 507 11.19 -7.27 10.89
N ILE A 508 11.93 -8.36 10.76
CA ILE A 508 13.32 -8.47 11.14
C ILE A 508 14.18 -8.11 9.93
N THR A 509 15.03 -7.08 10.08
CA THR A 509 15.89 -6.62 8.99
C THR A 509 17.36 -6.87 9.31
N TYR A 510 18.09 -7.43 8.35
CA TYR A 510 19.54 -7.56 8.42
C TYR A 510 20.18 -7.28 7.06
N TYR A 511 21.42 -6.80 7.09
CA TYR A 511 22.28 -6.63 5.94
C TYR A 511 23.14 -7.89 5.72
N GLN A 512 23.30 -8.31 4.48
CA GLN A 512 24.34 -9.26 4.06
C GLN A 512 25.21 -8.63 2.99
N ARG A 513 26.52 -8.61 3.18
CA ARG A 513 27.45 -8.06 2.17
C ARG A 513 27.43 -8.83 0.86
N SER A 514 27.38 -10.15 0.95
CA SER A 514 27.45 -11.05 -0.20
C SER A 514 26.35 -12.09 -0.15
N ARG A 515 25.99 -12.59 -1.33
CA ARG A 515 25.04 -13.70 -1.47
C ARG A 515 25.54 -14.91 -0.67
N HIS A 516 24.65 -15.53 0.09
CA HIS A 516 24.96 -16.77 0.81
C HIS A 516 24.87 -17.98 -0.14
N LEU A 517 26.00 -18.64 -0.38
CA LEU A 517 26.10 -19.79 -1.30
C LEU A 517 26.37 -21.12 -0.59
N PHE A 518 27.15 -21.12 0.50
CA PHE A 518 27.64 -22.34 1.15
C PHE A 518 27.43 -22.31 2.66
N GLY A 519 27.20 -23.48 3.25
CA GLY A 519 26.98 -23.64 4.69
C GLY A 519 25.54 -23.34 5.14
N LYS A 520 25.25 -23.61 6.41
CA LYS A 520 23.92 -23.36 6.99
C LYS A 520 23.66 -21.86 7.13
N LEU A 521 22.43 -21.46 6.82
CA LEU A 521 21.90 -20.13 7.08
C LEU A 521 20.55 -20.31 7.79
N LYS A 522 20.47 -19.83 9.03
CA LYS A 522 19.33 -20.07 9.91
C LYS A 522 19.00 -18.80 10.70
N LEU A 523 17.73 -18.43 10.77
CA LEU A 523 17.25 -17.35 11.62
C LEU A 523 16.31 -17.95 12.68
N GLU A 524 16.61 -17.78 13.95
CA GLU A 524 15.85 -18.33 15.07
C GLU A 524 15.31 -17.21 15.95
N ILE A 525 14.13 -17.44 16.52
CA ILE A 525 13.55 -16.58 17.56
C ILE A 525 13.58 -17.32 18.88
N LEU A 526 14.09 -16.67 19.91
CA LEU A 526 14.24 -17.25 21.24
C LEU A 526 13.50 -16.41 22.28
N ASP A 527 12.92 -17.09 23.26
CA ASP A 527 12.35 -16.45 24.45
C ASP A 527 13.44 -16.00 25.44
N GLU A 528 13.02 -15.36 26.54
CA GLU A 528 13.90 -14.87 27.59
C GLU A 528 14.71 -15.98 28.28
N SER A 529 14.25 -17.24 28.23
CA SER A 529 14.97 -18.40 28.78
C SER A 529 16.03 -18.97 27.82
N GLY A 530 16.08 -18.48 26.58
CA GLY A 530 16.97 -18.99 25.53
C GLY A 530 16.42 -20.23 24.81
N ARG A 531 15.13 -20.53 24.96
CA ARG A 531 14.46 -21.60 24.20
C ARG A 531 14.07 -21.08 22.82
N VAL A 532 14.35 -21.85 21.78
CA VAL A 532 13.93 -21.55 20.40
C VAL A 532 12.42 -21.71 20.30
N LEU A 533 11.73 -20.61 19.99
CA LEU A 533 10.30 -20.56 19.72
C LEU A 533 9.98 -20.84 18.26
N ASP A 534 10.81 -20.33 17.34
CA ASP A 534 10.56 -20.42 15.91
C ASP A 534 11.86 -20.41 15.09
N GLU A 535 11.80 -20.97 13.88
CA GLU A 535 12.86 -20.99 12.88
C GLU A 535 12.33 -20.41 11.57
N LEU A 536 12.89 -19.28 11.16
CA LEU A 536 12.43 -18.49 10.02
C LEU A 536 13.34 -18.71 8.80
N PRO A 537 12.77 -18.69 7.58
CA PRO A 537 13.55 -18.82 6.36
C PRO A 537 14.37 -17.55 6.10
N ALA A 538 15.68 -17.62 6.37
CA ALA A 538 16.60 -16.54 6.06
C ALA A 538 16.83 -16.39 4.55
N SER A 539 16.71 -15.17 4.03
CA SER A 539 17.09 -14.83 2.67
C SER A 539 18.60 -14.97 2.43
N LYS A 540 18.95 -15.48 1.25
CA LYS A 540 20.33 -15.66 0.80
C LYS A 540 20.86 -14.48 -0.02
N ARG A 541 20.05 -13.43 -0.24
CA ARG A 541 20.38 -12.30 -1.13
C ARG A 541 21.38 -11.33 -0.48
N PRO A 542 22.28 -10.70 -1.27
CA PRO A 542 23.07 -9.59 -0.79
C PRO A 542 22.18 -8.35 -0.54
N GLY A 543 22.66 -7.42 0.28
CA GLY A 543 21.96 -6.20 0.65
C GLY A 543 21.06 -6.36 1.88
N LEU A 544 20.08 -5.47 2.00
CA LEU A 544 19.05 -5.53 3.04
C LEU A 544 18.11 -6.70 2.77
N ASN A 545 17.84 -7.48 3.80
CA ASN A 545 16.92 -8.60 3.81
C ASN A 545 15.91 -8.39 4.93
N ARG A 546 14.62 -8.51 4.60
CA ARG A 546 13.51 -8.42 5.55
C ARG A 546 12.85 -9.79 5.68
N VAL A 547 12.70 -10.26 6.91
CA VAL A 547 12.05 -11.55 7.23
C VAL A 547 10.95 -11.28 8.24
N THR A 548 9.75 -11.79 7.98
CA THR A 548 8.60 -11.61 8.86
C THR A 548 8.51 -12.74 9.87
N TRP A 549 8.15 -12.39 11.10
CA TRP A 549 7.81 -13.34 12.17
C TRP A 549 6.35 -13.10 12.61
N PRO A 550 5.44 -14.08 12.47
CA PRO A 550 4.03 -13.90 12.80
C PRO A 550 3.75 -13.72 14.29
N MET A 551 4.77 -13.86 15.16
CA MET A 551 4.64 -13.71 16.61
C MET A 551 3.58 -14.64 17.23
N ARG A 552 3.48 -15.87 16.72
CA ARG A 552 2.51 -16.88 17.20
C ARG A 552 3.21 -18.11 17.74
N ALA A 553 2.61 -18.72 18.76
CA ALA A 553 2.97 -20.07 19.14
C ALA A 553 2.50 -21.08 18.08
N LYS A 554 2.99 -22.32 18.15
CA LYS A 554 2.48 -23.41 17.29
C LYS A 554 1.00 -23.68 17.58
N PRO A 555 0.19 -24.02 16.55
CA PRO A 555 -1.21 -24.39 16.75
C PRO A 555 -1.37 -25.55 17.74
N PRO A 556 -2.55 -25.68 18.39
CA PRO A 556 -2.90 -26.89 19.12
C PRO A 556 -2.90 -28.12 18.21
N ARG A 557 -2.63 -29.28 18.78
CA ARG A 557 -2.99 -30.56 18.15
C ARG A 557 -4.47 -30.79 18.41
N VAL A 558 -5.26 -30.95 17.36
CA VAL A 558 -6.72 -31.14 17.46
C VAL A 558 -7.11 -32.58 17.11
N PRO A 559 -8.15 -33.17 17.76
CA PRO A 559 -8.66 -34.49 17.39
C PRO A 559 -9.12 -34.52 15.92
N PRO A 560 -8.82 -35.61 15.17
CA PRO A 560 -9.35 -35.80 13.82
C PRO A 560 -10.87 -35.98 13.85
N ALA A 561 -11.57 -35.26 12.97
CA ALA A 561 -13.03 -35.21 12.89
C ALA A 561 -13.49 -35.05 11.43
N ALA A 562 -14.79 -35.22 11.17
CA ALA A 562 -15.37 -34.94 9.85
C ALA A 562 -15.38 -33.44 9.50
N GLN A 563 -15.36 -32.56 10.51
CA GLN A 563 -15.32 -31.10 10.35
C GLN A 563 -13.94 -30.50 10.68
N ILE A 564 -13.61 -29.36 10.08
CA ILE A 564 -12.39 -28.59 10.37
C ILE A 564 -12.57 -27.76 11.65
N ALA A 565 -11.58 -27.78 12.55
CA ALA A 565 -11.47 -26.88 13.69
C ALA A 565 -10.70 -25.64 13.23
N PHE A 566 -11.43 -24.62 12.77
CA PHE A 566 -10.82 -23.45 12.14
C PHE A 566 -9.97 -22.67 13.13
N ALA A 567 -10.41 -22.48 14.36
CA ALA A 567 -9.62 -21.73 15.34
C ALA A 567 -8.34 -22.50 15.72
N GLY A 568 -8.41 -23.82 15.82
CA GLY A 568 -7.29 -24.72 16.09
C GLY A 568 -6.22 -24.77 15.00
N THR A 569 -6.46 -24.22 13.81
CA THR A 569 -5.44 -24.11 12.75
C THR A 569 -4.33 -23.10 13.06
N ARG A 570 -4.53 -22.22 14.05
CA ARG A 570 -3.56 -21.19 14.46
C ARG A 570 -3.25 -21.25 15.95
N GLY A 571 -2.00 -20.94 16.30
CA GLY A 571 -1.61 -20.75 17.69
C GLY A 571 -1.93 -19.34 18.20
N PRO A 572 -1.98 -19.13 19.54
CA PRO A 572 -2.18 -17.81 20.11
C PRO A 572 -0.98 -16.91 19.77
N ARG A 573 -1.22 -15.60 19.64
CA ARG A 573 -0.13 -14.62 19.56
C ARG A 573 0.65 -14.62 20.87
N LEU A 574 1.97 -14.63 20.77
CA LEU A 574 2.86 -14.58 21.92
C LEU A 574 2.67 -13.26 22.68
N VAL A 575 2.98 -13.27 23.97
CA VAL A 575 2.83 -12.09 24.84
C VAL A 575 3.85 -11.01 24.44
N PRO A 576 3.51 -9.71 24.46
CA PRO A 576 4.49 -8.64 24.34
C PRO A 576 5.68 -8.84 25.29
N GLY A 577 6.88 -8.46 24.85
CA GLY A 577 8.11 -8.72 25.59
C GLY A 577 9.36 -8.58 24.75
N VAL A 578 10.50 -9.00 25.32
CA VAL A 578 11.80 -8.94 24.64
C VAL A 578 12.20 -10.33 24.16
N TYR A 579 12.36 -10.46 22.84
CA TYR A 579 12.80 -11.68 22.19
C TYR A 579 14.25 -11.55 21.70
N THR A 580 14.93 -12.68 21.54
CA THR A 580 16.26 -12.71 20.91
C THR A 580 16.11 -13.27 19.49
N VAL A 581 16.63 -12.53 18.52
CA VAL A 581 16.75 -12.99 17.14
C VAL A 581 18.18 -13.47 16.94
N ARG A 582 18.36 -14.73 16.56
CA ARG A 582 19.67 -15.34 16.32
C ARG A 582 19.82 -15.69 14.85
N LEU A 583 20.84 -15.14 14.20
CA LEU A 583 21.23 -15.49 12.84
C LEU A 583 22.50 -16.32 12.87
N THR A 584 22.43 -17.56 12.37
CA THR A 584 23.58 -18.43 12.17
C THR A 584 23.92 -18.48 10.69
N LYS A 585 25.11 -17.99 10.32
CA LYS A 585 25.64 -18.01 8.94
C LYS A 585 26.99 -18.72 8.92
N ALA A 586 27.07 -19.84 8.20
CA ALA A 586 28.30 -20.64 8.07
C ALA A 586 28.97 -20.97 9.43
N GLY A 587 28.16 -21.22 10.47
CA GLY A 587 28.62 -21.53 11.82
C GLY A 587 28.92 -20.32 12.71
N LYS A 588 28.93 -19.10 12.17
CA LYS A 588 29.02 -17.86 12.96
C LYS A 588 27.64 -17.45 13.44
N VAL A 589 27.53 -17.09 14.71
CA VAL A 589 26.29 -16.65 15.35
C VAL A 589 26.31 -15.14 15.55
N SER A 590 25.21 -14.49 15.21
CA SER A 590 24.94 -13.08 15.53
C SER A 590 23.57 -12.97 16.16
N GLU A 591 23.43 -12.14 17.20
CA GLU A 591 22.17 -11.97 17.90
C GLU A 591 21.77 -10.50 17.98
N THR A 592 20.47 -10.25 18.04
CA THR A 592 19.90 -8.94 18.40
C THR A 592 18.67 -9.13 19.28
N LYS A 593 18.27 -8.06 19.97
CA LYS A 593 17.03 -8.02 20.75
C LYS A 593 15.91 -7.42 19.93
N LEU A 594 14.73 -8.02 20.03
CA LEU A 594 13.50 -7.57 19.39
C LEU A 594 12.47 -7.29 20.47
N THR A 595 12.19 -6.01 20.71
CA THR A 595 11.13 -5.60 21.64
C THR A 595 9.80 -5.56 20.90
N VAL A 596 8.86 -6.37 21.35
CA VAL A 596 7.49 -6.44 20.83
C VAL A 596 6.55 -5.81 21.85
N GLY A 597 5.85 -4.74 21.46
CA GLY A 597 4.88 -4.03 22.28
C GLY A 597 3.45 -4.15 21.75
N LEU A 598 2.52 -3.54 22.47
CA LEU A 598 1.13 -3.40 22.05
C LEU A 598 0.99 -2.41 20.88
N ASP A 599 -0.07 -2.58 20.08
CA ASP A 599 -0.57 -1.51 19.23
C ASP A 599 -0.87 -0.26 20.08
N ARG A 600 -0.38 0.91 19.66
CA ARG A 600 -0.63 2.20 20.36
C ARG A 600 -2.10 2.54 20.51
N ARG A 601 -2.96 1.98 19.66
CA ARG A 601 -4.42 2.17 19.70
C ARG A 601 -5.12 1.24 20.71
N ALA A 602 -4.42 0.22 21.21
CA ALA A 602 -4.97 -0.76 22.14
C ALA A 602 -5.53 -0.10 23.41
N LYS A 603 -6.65 -0.63 23.90
CA LYS A 603 -7.32 -0.19 25.15
C LYS A 603 -7.21 -1.20 26.28
N PHE A 604 -6.41 -2.24 26.09
CA PHE A 604 -6.11 -3.28 27.07
C PHE A 604 -4.62 -3.22 27.46
N SER A 605 -4.27 -3.79 28.61
CA SER A 605 -2.90 -3.80 29.14
C SER A 605 -2.10 -5.05 28.73
N GLU A 606 -0.78 -5.04 28.94
CA GLU A 606 0.05 -6.24 28.79
C GLU A 606 -0.34 -7.36 29.76
N ALA A 607 -0.85 -7.01 30.95
CA ALA A 607 -1.39 -7.98 31.90
C ALA A 607 -2.66 -8.65 31.36
N ASP A 608 -3.52 -7.89 30.67
CA ASP A 608 -4.70 -8.43 29.99
C ASP A 608 -4.31 -9.34 28.83
N ARG A 609 -3.31 -8.95 28.02
CA ARG A 609 -2.73 -9.81 26.97
C ARG A 609 -2.23 -11.13 27.55
N LYS A 610 -1.51 -11.06 28.67
CA LYS A 610 -1.01 -12.26 29.35
C LYS A 610 -2.15 -13.15 29.83
N ALA A 611 -3.20 -12.58 30.44
CA ALA A 611 -4.36 -13.34 30.88
C ALA A 611 -5.07 -14.03 29.71
N GLN A 612 -5.17 -13.37 28.55
CA GLN A 612 -5.72 -13.95 27.33
C GLN A 612 -4.86 -15.09 26.79
N PHE A 613 -3.55 -14.88 26.72
CA PHE A 613 -2.62 -15.92 26.28
C PHE A 613 -2.67 -17.14 27.19
N ASP A 614 -2.67 -16.94 28.51
CA ASP A 614 -2.75 -18.01 29.49
C ASP A 614 -4.08 -18.80 29.34
N ALA A 615 -5.20 -18.12 29.11
CA ALA A 615 -6.49 -18.78 28.84
C ALA A 615 -6.47 -19.57 27.52
N ALA A 616 -5.93 -19.00 26.44
CA ALA A 616 -5.76 -19.70 25.16
C ALA A 616 -4.85 -20.94 25.31
N MET A 617 -3.80 -20.85 26.13
CA MET A 617 -2.92 -21.98 26.42
C MET A 617 -3.62 -23.08 27.23
N GLN A 618 -4.58 -22.75 28.11
CA GLN A 618 -5.41 -23.76 28.77
C GLN A 618 -6.30 -24.51 27.79
N VAL A 619 -6.92 -23.80 26.84
CA VAL A 619 -7.74 -24.44 25.79
C VAL A 619 -6.88 -25.25 24.82
N ARG A 620 -5.67 -24.77 24.50
CA ARG A 620 -4.67 -25.56 23.75
C ARG A 620 -4.27 -26.85 24.46
N ALA A 621 -4.13 -26.82 25.79
CA ALA A 621 -3.85 -28.02 26.58
C ALA A 621 -5.05 -28.99 26.53
N LEU A 622 -6.27 -28.47 26.63
CA LEU A 622 -7.50 -29.25 26.52
C LEU A 622 -7.59 -29.98 25.17
N PHE A 623 -7.32 -29.30 24.05
CA PHE A 623 -7.21 -29.94 22.74
C PHE A 623 -6.16 -31.07 22.69
N GLY A 624 -5.03 -30.88 23.38
CA GLY A 624 -4.00 -31.91 23.50
C GLY A 624 -4.48 -33.13 24.28
N GLU A 625 -5.22 -32.94 25.36
CA GLU A 625 -5.84 -34.00 26.15
C GLU A 625 -6.93 -34.74 25.36
N GLU A 626 -7.80 -34.02 24.65
CA GLU A 626 -8.78 -34.60 23.74
C GLU A 626 -8.10 -35.45 22.65
N SER A 627 -7.02 -34.93 22.07
CA SER A 627 -6.25 -35.63 21.03
C SER A 627 -5.60 -36.90 21.57
N GLY A 628 -5.03 -36.85 22.78
CA GLY A 628 -4.46 -37.99 23.46
C GLY A 628 -5.50 -39.08 23.76
N LEU A 629 -6.70 -38.70 24.19
CA LEU A 629 -7.82 -39.64 24.36
C LEU A 629 -8.27 -40.22 23.02
N MET A 630 -8.37 -39.39 21.98
CA MET A 630 -8.76 -39.82 20.65
C MET A 630 -7.78 -40.83 20.05
N ASP A 631 -6.47 -40.63 20.22
CA ASP A 631 -5.45 -41.59 19.78
C ASP A 631 -5.65 -42.97 20.43
N ARG A 632 -5.99 -42.99 21.73
CA ARG A 632 -6.24 -44.25 22.47
C ARG A 632 -7.52 -44.93 21.98
N ILE A 633 -8.59 -44.18 21.76
CA ILE A 633 -9.83 -44.69 21.18
C ILE A 633 -9.56 -45.28 19.80
N LEU A 634 -8.95 -44.50 18.88
CA LEU A 634 -8.67 -44.97 17.52
C LEU A 634 -7.70 -46.16 17.51
N GLY A 635 -6.72 -46.18 18.40
CA GLY A 635 -5.81 -47.32 18.59
C GLY A 635 -6.55 -48.59 18.99
N LEU A 636 -7.47 -48.51 19.96
CA LEU A 636 -8.30 -49.64 20.38
C LEU A 636 -9.23 -50.10 19.25
N ARG A 637 -9.89 -49.19 18.55
CA ARG A 637 -10.77 -49.51 17.42
C ARG A 637 -10.02 -50.20 16.28
N LYS A 638 -8.79 -49.75 15.99
CA LYS A 638 -7.92 -50.43 15.02
C LYS A 638 -7.60 -51.86 15.44
N ALA A 639 -7.29 -52.08 16.73
CA ALA A 639 -7.04 -53.42 17.25
C ALA A 639 -8.29 -54.31 17.23
N LEU A 640 -9.47 -53.73 17.52
CA LEU A 640 -10.77 -54.40 17.39
C LEU A 640 -11.06 -54.81 15.94
N ALA A 641 -10.89 -53.90 14.98
CA ALA A 641 -11.08 -54.19 13.57
C ALA A 641 -10.15 -55.31 13.07
N GLN A 642 -8.88 -55.31 13.50
CA GLN A 642 -7.93 -56.38 13.17
C GLN A 642 -8.32 -57.72 13.80
N GLY A 643 -8.75 -57.73 15.06
CA GLY A 643 -9.23 -58.92 15.75
C GLY A 643 -10.50 -59.49 15.10
N GLY A 644 -11.42 -58.62 14.65
CA GLY A 644 -12.63 -59.00 13.93
C GLY A 644 -12.33 -59.61 12.57
N ALA A 645 -11.45 -59.00 11.78
CA ALA A 645 -11.11 -59.49 10.43
C ALA A 645 -10.47 -60.90 10.42
N ALA A 646 -9.93 -61.36 11.55
CA ALA A 646 -9.41 -62.71 11.72
C ALA A 646 -10.50 -63.78 11.94
N LEU A 647 -11.76 -63.39 12.05
CA LEU A 647 -12.93 -64.23 12.33
C LEU A 647 -13.91 -64.23 11.15
N SER A 648 -14.69 -65.30 11.01
CA SER A 648 -15.75 -65.35 9.98
C SER A 648 -16.96 -64.51 10.40
N GLU A 649 -17.69 -63.92 9.44
CA GLU A 649 -18.86 -63.08 9.71
C GLU A 649 -19.97 -63.78 10.54
N GLY A 650 -20.03 -65.12 10.51
CA GLY A 650 -20.98 -65.92 11.29
C GLY A 650 -20.52 -66.26 12.72
N ASP A 651 -19.30 -65.91 13.12
CA ASP A 651 -18.77 -66.20 14.46
C ASP A 651 -19.40 -65.26 15.51
N PRO A 652 -20.01 -65.80 16.60
CA PRO A 652 -20.48 -64.97 17.72
C PRO A 652 -19.42 -64.01 18.28
N LEU A 653 -18.13 -64.35 18.21
CA LEU A 653 -17.04 -63.47 18.61
C LEU A 653 -16.87 -62.25 17.70
N HIS A 654 -17.13 -62.40 16.39
CA HIS A 654 -17.11 -61.28 15.46
C HIS A 654 -18.17 -60.25 15.86
N LYS A 655 -19.36 -60.71 16.24
CA LYS A 655 -20.43 -59.86 16.78
C LYS A 655 -20.03 -59.20 18.10
N ASN A 656 -19.45 -59.94 19.05
CA ASN A 656 -19.02 -59.38 20.33
C ASN A 656 -17.95 -58.27 20.17
N ILE A 657 -17.01 -58.45 19.23
CA ILE A 657 -16.02 -57.41 18.87
C ILE A 657 -16.72 -56.19 18.29
N SER A 658 -17.65 -56.38 17.35
CA SER A 658 -18.40 -55.29 16.72
C SER A 658 -19.25 -54.51 17.73
N ASP A 659 -19.95 -55.21 18.63
CA ASP A 659 -20.77 -54.60 19.68
C ASP A 659 -19.90 -53.78 20.66
N PHE A 660 -18.70 -54.27 21.00
CA PHE A 660 -17.75 -53.52 21.82
C PHE A 660 -17.15 -52.32 21.06
N ASP A 661 -16.77 -52.47 19.78
CA ASP A 661 -16.36 -51.34 18.94
C ASP A 661 -17.45 -50.27 18.85
N GLY A 662 -18.72 -50.66 18.79
CA GLY A 662 -19.87 -49.75 18.85
C GLY A 662 -19.93 -48.94 20.15
N LYS A 663 -19.61 -49.54 21.30
CA LYS A 663 -19.49 -48.81 22.58
C LYS A 663 -18.31 -47.84 22.57
N VAL A 664 -17.16 -48.25 22.02
CA VAL A 664 -15.99 -47.38 21.87
C VAL A 664 -16.27 -46.22 20.90
N ASP A 665 -17.00 -46.47 19.81
CA ASP A 665 -17.46 -45.45 18.86
C ASP A 665 -18.46 -44.48 19.50
N ALA A 666 -19.33 -44.95 20.39
CA ALA A 666 -20.24 -44.09 21.13
C ALA A 666 -19.47 -43.07 22.00
N VAL A 667 -18.34 -43.47 22.60
CA VAL A 667 -17.44 -42.54 23.30
C VAL A 667 -16.77 -41.59 22.32
N ARG A 668 -16.23 -42.10 21.19
CA ARG A 668 -15.63 -41.27 20.12
C ARG A 668 -16.59 -40.14 19.69
N LYS A 669 -17.85 -40.48 19.48
CA LYS A 669 -18.92 -39.56 19.07
C LYS A 669 -19.26 -38.50 20.11
N LYS A 670 -18.80 -38.61 21.37
CA LYS A 670 -18.91 -37.52 22.36
C LYS A 670 -17.80 -36.48 22.20
N ILE A 671 -16.66 -36.86 21.62
CA ILE A 671 -15.50 -35.99 21.46
C ILE A 671 -15.59 -35.19 20.16
N VAL A 672 -15.90 -35.86 19.04
CA VAL A 672 -15.82 -35.26 17.69
C VAL A 672 -17.08 -35.50 16.87
N ALA A 673 -17.41 -34.55 16.00
CA ALA A 673 -18.38 -34.76 14.93
C ALA A 673 -17.92 -35.88 13.98
N THR A 674 -18.86 -36.78 13.64
CA THR A 674 -18.63 -37.95 12.78
C THR A 674 -19.53 -37.99 11.54
N THR A 675 -20.55 -37.13 11.49
CA THR A 675 -21.45 -37.03 10.34
C THR A 675 -20.69 -36.52 9.13
N GLU A 676 -20.67 -37.30 8.05
CA GLU A 676 -20.11 -36.90 6.76
C GLU A 676 -21.19 -36.15 5.94
N GLY A 677 -20.78 -35.19 5.10
CA GLY A 677 -21.75 -34.41 4.29
C GLY A 677 -21.31 -33.00 3.90
N GLY A 678 -20.15 -32.53 4.35
CA GLY A 678 -19.59 -31.21 4.02
C GLY A 678 -19.04 -30.50 5.26
N ALA A 679 -18.57 -29.26 5.11
CA ALA A 679 -18.00 -28.48 6.22
C ALA A 679 -19.04 -28.07 7.29
N ILE A 680 -20.34 -28.17 6.97
CA ILE A 680 -21.45 -27.79 7.85
C ILE A 680 -22.35 -29.03 8.00
N THR A 681 -22.24 -29.71 9.14
CA THR A 681 -23.05 -30.92 9.40
C THR A 681 -24.05 -30.73 10.55
N GLY A 682 -23.96 -29.61 11.27
CA GLY A 682 -24.80 -29.28 12.43
C GLY A 682 -24.51 -30.12 13.68
N GLU A 683 -23.59 -31.09 13.58
CA GLU A 683 -23.14 -31.89 14.71
C GLU A 683 -22.08 -31.13 15.51
N GLU A 684 -22.40 -30.79 16.77
CA GLU A 684 -21.46 -30.20 17.73
C GLU A 684 -21.14 -31.21 18.83
N ARG A 685 -19.86 -31.36 19.14
CA ARG A 685 -19.33 -32.18 20.23
C ARG A 685 -18.29 -31.39 21.02
N LEU A 686 -17.68 -32.04 22.00
CA LEU A 686 -16.67 -31.44 22.87
C LEU A 686 -15.60 -30.67 22.09
N ARG A 687 -15.02 -31.29 21.05
CA ARG A 687 -13.98 -30.67 20.22
C ARG A 687 -14.48 -29.42 19.47
N GLU A 688 -15.70 -29.44 18.95
CA GLU A 688 -16.31 -28.28 18.29
C GLU A 688 -16.56 -27.13 19.29
N HIS A 689 -17.01 -27.43 20.51
CA HIS A 689 -17.15 -26.44 21.58
C HIS A 689 -15.80 -25.88 22.05
N THR A 690 -14.78 -26.73 22.15
CA THR A 690 -13.40 -26.32 22.43
C THR A 690 -12.87 -25.38 21.34
N ASP A 691 -13.14 -25.66 20.06
CA ASP A 691 -12.74 -24.78 18.94
C ASP A 691 -13.49 -23.44 18.95
N GLN A 692 -14.80 -23.46 19.20
CA GLN A 692 -15.60 -22.23 19.34
C GLN A 692 -15.09 -21.35 20.49
N LEU A 693 -14.81 -21.92 21.66
CA LEU A 693 -14.26 -21.19 22.80
C LEU A 693 -12.85 -20.66 22.49
N TYR A 694 -12.00 -21.47 21.88
CA TYR A 694 -10.65 -21.06 21.47
C TYR A 694 -10.72 -19.86 20.51
N GLY A 695 -11.57 -19.94 19.49
CA GLY A 695 -11.82 -18.84 18.55
C GLY A 695 -12.32 -17.57 19.25
N ALA A 696 -13.24 -17.70 20.21
CA ALA A 696 -13.77 -16.58 20.98
C ALA A 696 -12.71 -15.94 21.90
N ILE A 697 -11.77 -16.72 22.44
CA ILE A 697 -10.64 -16.17 23.20
C ILE A 697 -9.66 -15.48 22.24
N LEU A 698 -9.40 -16.04 21.07
CA LEU A 698 -8.46 -15.47 20.09
C LEU A 698 -8.99 -14.25 19.33
N SER A 699 -10.30 -14.00 19.31
CA SER A 699 -10.90 -12.87 18.58
C SER A 699 -10.76 -11.53 19.30
N TYR A 700 -10.41 -11.54 20.59
CA TYR A 700 -10.14 -10.33 21.37
C TYR A 700 -8.90 -10.54 22.23
N GLU A 701 -8.00 -9.57 22.19
CA GLU A 701 -6.70 -9.70 22.84
C GLU A 701 -6.66 -9.20 24.28
N GLY A 702 -7.68 -8.46 24.72
CA GLY A 702 -7.79 -8.06 26.11
C GLY A 702 -8.20 -9.23 27.02
N LYS A 703 -8.51 -8.90 28.27
CA LYS A 703 -8.82 -9.88 29.31
C LYS A 703 -10.00 -10.76 28.89
N PRO A 704 -9.90 -12.11 28.99
CA PRO A 704 -11.01 -13.00 28.73
C PRO A 704 -12.23 -12.68 29.60
N GLY A 705 -13.42 -12.81 29.02
CA GLY A 705 -14.67 -12.67 29.75
C GLY A 705 -14.78 -13.75 30.84
N GLY A 706 -15.44 -13.42 31.96
CA GLY A 706 -15.64 -14.38 33.05
C GLY A 706 -16.36 -15.66 32.59
N TYR A 707 -17.26 -15.55 31.62
CA TYR A 707 -17.96 -16.70 31.04
C TYR A 707 -17.02 -17.63 30.24
N GLN A 708 -16.01 -17.08 29.54
CA GLN A 708 -15.03 -17.87 28.80
C GLN A 708 -14.20 -18.71 29.76
N MET A 709 -13.75 -18.10 30.87
CA MET A 709 -13.00 -18.80 31.91
C MET A 709 -13.83 -19.93 32.56
N ALA A 710 -15.09 -19.65 32.91
CA ALA A 710 -15.98 -20.67 33.44
C ALA A 710 -16.25 -21.80 32.42
N TYR A 711 -16.32 -21.47 31.12
CA TYR A 711 -16.55 -22.47 30.08
C TYR A 711 -15.33 -23.38 29.85
N ILE A 712 -14.10 -22.87 30.00
CA ILE A 712 -12.89 -23.71 30.04
C ILE A 712 -13.04 -24.80 31.12
N ASP A 713 -13.48 -24.42 32.31
CA ASP A 713 -13.64 -25.37 33.43
C ASP A 713 -14.75 -26.39 33.16
N SER A 714 -15.83 -25.98 32.50
CA SER A 714 -16.91 -26.90 32.09
C SER A 714 -16.41 -27.93 31.06
N LEU A 715 -15.70 -27.50 30.01
CA LEU A 715 -15.19 -28.42 28.97
C LEU A 715 -14.13 -29.37 29.53
N LYS A 716 -13.29 -28.93 30.48
CA LYS A 716 -12.38 -29.83 31.21
C LYS A 716 -13.12 -30.93 31.97
N ARG A 717 -14.25 -30.60 32.62
CA ARG A 717 -15.07 -31.59 33.33
C ARG A 717 -15.73 -32.56 32.35
N GLU A 718 -16.26 -32.04 31.25
CA GLU A 718 -16.86 -32.87 30.20
C GLU A 718 -15.84 -33.85 29.61
N LEU A 719 -14.62 -33.40 29.32
CA LEU A 719 -13.53 -34.30 28.89
C LEU A 719 -13.21 -35.36 29.95
N ALA A 720 -13.18 -34.98 31.23
CA ALA A 720 -12.93 -35.91 32.32
C ALA A 720 -14.03 -36.99 32.42
N ASP A 721 -15.29 -36.62 32.22
CA ASP A 721 -16.41 -37.55 32.19
C ASP A 721 -16.32 -38.51 30.98
N VAL A 722 -16.01 -38.00 29.79
CA VAL A 722 -15.81 -38.83 28.58
C VAL A 722 -14.60 -39.76 28.74
N THR A 723 -13.52 -39.28 29.37
CA THR A 723 -12.34 -40.10 29.69
C THR A 723 -12.72 -41.22 30.64
N LYS A 724 -13.50 -40.93 31.68
CA LYS A 724 -13.97 -41.92 32.65
C LYS A 724 -14.84 -42.99 31.99
N ASP A 725 -15.73 -42.61 31.07
CA ASP A 725 -16.52 -43.57 30.29
C ASP A 725 -15.61 -44.52 29.48
N PHE A 726 -14.56 -43.99 28.85
CA PHE A 726 -13.59 -44.80 28.13
C PHE A 726 -12.81 -45.76 29.05
N GLU A 727 -12.32 -45.26 30.18
CA GLU A 727 -11.61 -46.10 31.16
C GLU A 727 -12.51 -47.19 31.74
N GLN A 728 -13.81 -46.93 31.91
CA GLN A 728 -14.76 -47.94 32.36
C GLN A 728 -14.90 -49.07 31.33
N LEU A 729 -14.96 -48.75 30.04
CA LEU A 729 -14.94 -49.76 28.97
C LEU A 729 -13.66 -50.60 28.99
N LEU A 730 -12.50 -49.99 29.26
CA LEU A 730 -11.23 -50.71 29.37
C LEU A 730 -11.15 -51.59 30.62
N ALA A 731 -11.75 -51.17 31.73
CA ALA A 731 -11.68 -51.89 33.00
C ALA A 731 -12.71 -53.02 33.14
N GLN A 732 -13.89 -52.88 32.51
CA GLN A 732 -15.01 -53.81 32.69
C GLN A 732 -15.28 -54.65 31.44
N ASP A 733 -15.43 -54.01 30.28
CA ASP A 733 -15.87 -54.68 29.06
C ASP A 733 -14.71 -55.36 28.29
N LEU A 734 -13.56 -54.69 28.16
CA LEU A 734 -12.41 -55.25 27.43
C LEU A 734 -11.87 -56.57 28.04
N PRO A 735 -11.74 -56.72 29.38
CA PRO A 735 -11.32 -58.00 29.98
C PRO A 735 -12.33 -59.12 29.71
N ALA A 736 -13.64 -58.83 29.78
CA ALA A 736 -14.68 -59.80 29.49
C ALA A 736 -14.66 -60.26 28.01
N LEU A 737 -14.42 -59.33 27.09
CA LEU A 737 -14.20 -59.65 25.67
C LEU A 737 -12.94 -60.53 25.49
N ASN A 738 -11.83 -60.16 26.15
CA ASN A 738 -10.57 -60.89 26.07
C ASN A 738 -10.66 -62.31 26.64
N GLU A 739 -11.44 -62.54 27.70
CA GLU A 739 -11.70 -63.90 28.18
C GLU A 739 -12.52 -64.72 27.18
N SER A 740 -13.48 -64.09 26.49
CA SER A 740 -14.24 -64.75 25.41
C SER A 740 -13.34 -65.13 24.22
N LEU A 741 -12.39 -64.25 23.85
CA LEU A 741 -11.41 -64.51 22.80
C LEU A 741 -10.46 -65.65 23.18
N LYS A 742 -9.90 -65.63 24.40
CA LYS A 742 -9.02 -66.70 24.91
C LYS A 742 -9.72 -68.06 24.92
N THR A 743 -10.97 -68.12 25.37
CA THR A 743 -11.75 -69.37 25.44
C THR A 743 -11.93 -70.03 24.06
N LYS A 744 -11.81 -69.25 22.98
CA LYS A 744 -11.91 -69.70 21.58
C LYS A 744 -10.56 -69.80 20.87
N GLY A 745 -9.45 -69.70 21.61
CA GLY A 745 -8.09 -69.81 21.07
C GLY A 745 -7.60 -68.60 20.29
N GLN A 746 -8.28 -67.46 20.40
CA GLN A 746 -7.90 -66.20 19.74
C GLN A 746 -6.99 -65.36 20.63
N GLN A 747 -6.17 -64.50 20.00
CA GLN A 747 -5.30 -63.57 20.73
C GLN A 747 -6.14 -62.47 21.42
N PRO A 748 -5.84 -62.11 22.68
CA PRO A 748 -6.51 -61.01 23.35
C PRO A 748 -6.15 -59.66 22.71
N ILE A 749 -7.11 -58.74 22.70
CA ILE A 749 -6.93 -57.37 22.24
C ILE A 749 -6.20 -56.58 23.33
N PRO A 750 -5.03 -56.01 23.05
CA PRO A 750 -4.27 -55.27 24.04
C PRO A 750 -4.98 -53.95 24.38
N PRO A 751 -5.00 -53.53 25.66
CA PRO A 751 -5.46 -52.19 26.00
C PRO A 751 -4.52 -51.15 25.37
N PRO A 752 -5.05 -50.01 24.88
CA PRO A 752 -4.21 -48.93 24.39
C PRO A 752 -3.35 -48.37 25.53
N PRO A 753 -2.11 -47.95 25.26
CA PRO A 753 -1.23 -47.41 26.30
C PRO A 753 -1.84 -46.18 26.97
N ALA A 754 -1.64 -46.05 28.29
CA ALA A 754 -2.16 -44.91 29.07
C ALA A 754 -1.52 -43.58 28.68
N LYS A 755 -0.34 -43.61 28.06
CA LYS A 755 0.32 -42.47 27.41
C LYS A 755 0.71 -42.87 26.00
N VAL A 756 0.16 -42.18 25.01
CA VAL A 756 0.66 -42.26 23.63
C VAL A 756 1.88 -41.33 23.56
N ALA A 757 3.02 -41.83 23.06
CA ALA A 757 4.18 -40.98 22.84
C ALA A 757 3.79 -39.88 21.84
N VAL A 758 3.91 -38.63 22.25
CA VAL A 758 3.65 -37.47 21.39
C VAL A 758 4.85 -37.33 20.48
N ASP A 759 4.76 -37.87 19.26
CA ASP A 759 5.74 -37.57 18.22
C ASP A 759 5.45 -36.16 17.70
N ASP A 760 6.18 -35.17 18.23
CA ASP A 760 6.12 -33.75 17.81
C ASP A 760 6.63 -33.53 16.37
N THR A 761 6.90 -34.59 15.60
CA THR A 761 7.54 -34.54 14.28
C THR A 761 6.62 -34.83 13.09
N ALA A 762 5.35 -35.19 13.28
CA ALA A 762 4.42 -35.46 12.17
C ALA A 762 3.59 -34.21 11.78
N GLY A 763 4.28 -33.11 11.47
CA GLY A 763 3.69 -32.02 10.69
C GLY A 763 3.69 -32.40 9.23
N GLY A 764 2.58 -32.98 8.75
CA GLY A 764 2.38 -33.24 7.32
C GLY A 764 2.56 -31.96 6.53
N SER A 765 3.43 -32.00 5.53
CA SER A 765 3.57 -30.98 4.50
C SER A 765 2.24 -30.87 3.73
N ALA A 766 1.33 -30.04 4.21
CA ALA A 766 0.30 -29.46 3.37
C ALA A 766 1.01 -28.43 2.49
N ASP A 767 1.17 -28.77 1.22
CA ASP A 767 1.67 -27.89 0.17
C ASP A 767 0.69 -26.72 0.01
N GLY A 768 0.88 -25.70 0.85
CA GLY A 768 0.10 -24.48 0.87
C GLY A 768 0.61 -23.50 -0.17
N SER A 769 0.50 -23.85 -1.46
CA SER A 769 0.54 -22.88 -2.54
C SER A 769 -0.81 -22.17 -2.65
N ALA A 770 -1.20 -21.46 -1.61
CA ALA A 770 -2.15 -20.37 -1.72
C ALA A 770 -1.34 -19.10 -1.41
N ARG A 771 -0.81 -18.49 -2.49
CA ARG A 771 -0.33 -17.11 -2.40
C ARG A 771 -1.55 -16.20 -2.21
N PRO A 772 -1.38 -15.05 -1.54
CA PRO A 772 -2.37 -13.97 -1.64
C PRO A 772 -2.59 -13.59 -3.11
#